data_AF-A0A6J4TXM1-F1
#
_entry.id   AF-A0A6J4TXM1-F1
#
_cell.length_a   1.000
_cell.length_b   1.000
_cell.length_c   1.000
_cell.angle_alpha   90.00
_cell.angle_beta   90.00
_cell.angle_gamma   90.00
#
_symmetry.space_group_name_H-M   'P 1'
#
loop_
_entity.id
_entity.type
_entity.pdbx_description
1 polymer ?
#
loop_
_entity_poly.entity_id
_entity_poly.type
_entity_poly.pdbx_seq_one_letter_code
_entity_poly.pdbx_strand_id
1 'polypeptide(L)'
;MTRTDPPPEAAGPGDTSARAEMVAARCEALAALSDEPGRLSRPYGGPALRAARDMVAAWMGAAGMATRRDTVGNLIGRVDAGDPAGAAAPTLLLGSHLDTVRDAGRFDGALGVLLAIAAVERLRLDVRRPFAVEVVAFADEEGLRFRSAYLGSRALAGTIDAAMLALEDASGRSVAEAIRDYGGDPSPAGLATARREPAGIIGYVEVHLEQGPVLERLGAPVGVVSAIAGQSRIAVRFAGEAGHAGTVPMGSRRDALCAAAEFVLAVETAAADGADRGLVATVGQLAVAPGASNVVPGSVALTLDARAPDDRGRETLVATLREAARAIGDRRAVAVAWEVVQRAPAVACDPGLTDRLAAAVTSLGLPAHRLPSGAGHDAVALAGICPVAMLFVRCAGGVSHHPAEHVATPDIAIALGVADRFLADLAAAPRRGRAPSTSPRRPPEPRMATFDLLVRGGTLVLADRTVRGDLAALDGRVIALGPDLAGPAREEVDASGLHVFPGVVDAHVHLNDPGRADWEGISPGTAALAAGGATTACDMPLNSLPPTVDGAAFDAKAAAIAGGARIDLALWGGLVPGDLDRLDELAERGVVGFKAFMSDSGVPEFPAADERTLHRGMERAARLGMPVAVHAEDDGLTRRLAAAAVAAGRTGARDYGASRPAEAEITAIARAIALAEETGCALHVVHVSTGAGVALVAAARARGVDVTCETCPHYLLLDEDDAVRLGTLAKCAPPLRPAAEVAALWAALAAGDIDWVASDHSPSPADLKAGRDWFAAWGGIGGCQTLLPALLTAGHHGRRLPLRAIASLTSGAAARRFCLPGKGALAVGQDADFALVDLGAAWDLTAEDLRSRHRLSPFVGTRFRGRVVRTVLRGITVARKNEPVGPPIGRLLRPDRRQSA
;
A
#
# COMPACT_ATOMS: atom_id res chain seq x y z
N MET A 1 26.35 46.05 -22.35
CA MET A 1 26.87 44.71 -22.71
C MET A 1 27.66 44.17 -21.53
N THR A 2 26.98 43.52 -20.60
CA THR A 2 27.58 42.83 -19.46
C THR A 2 27.48 41.34 -19.74
N ARG A 3 28.63 40.70 -20.00
CA ARG A 3 28.77 39.25 -20.16
C ARG A 3 28.22 38.55 -18.92
N THR A 4 27.15 37.80 -19.09
CA THR A 4 26.76 36.73 -18.17
C THR A 4 27.68 35.55 -18.46
N ASP A 5 28.57 35.22 -17.54
CA ASP A 5 29.35 33.98 -17.61
C ASP A 5 28.40 32.78 -17.50
N PRO A 6 28.66 31.67 -18.23
CA PRO A 6 27.85 30.46 -18.16
C PRO A 6 28.02 29.77 -16.79
N PRO A 7 27.03 28.95 -16.36
CA PRO A 7 27.18 28.13 -15.16
C PRO A 7 28.37 27.16 -15.31
N PRO A 8 29.04 26.76 -14.21
CA PRO A 8 30.21 25.91 -14.27
C PRO A 8 29.88 24.54 -14.85
N GLU A 9 30.66 24.10 -15.84
CA GLU A 9 30.58 22.77 -16.45
C GLU A 9 30.79 21.67 -15.41
N ALA A 10 29.94 20.64 -15.44
CA ALA A 10 30.15 19.41 -14.67
C ALA A 10 31.42 18.70 -15.19
N ALA A 11 32.33 18.32 -14.28
CA ALA A 11 33.54 17.59 -14.64
C ALA A 11 33.22 16.29 -15.39
N GLY A 12 34.06 15.94 -16.36
CA GLY A 12 33.84 14.78 -17.22
C GLY A 12 33.90 13.42 -16.49
N PRO A 13 33.43 12.34 -17.15
CA PRO A 13 33.34 10.98 -16.59
C PRO A 13 34.64 10.41 -15.98
N GLY A 14 35.81 10.92 -16.38
CA GLY A 14 37.12 10.42 -15.95
C GLY A 14 37.49 10.73 -14.49
N ASP A 15 36.96 11.80 -13.89
CA ASP A 15 37.30 12.22 -12.52
C ASP A 15 36.57 11.36 -11.46
N THR A 16 35.30 11.03 -11.69
CA THR A 16 34.51 10.18 -10.78
C THR A 16 35.03 8.75 -10.73
N SER A 17 35.51 8.19 -11.86
CA SER A 17 36.06 6.83 -11.91
C SER A 17 37.34 6.70 -11.06
N ALA A 18 38.27 7.66 -11.16
CA ALA A 18 39.50 7.64 -10.38
C ALA A 18 39.23 7.74 -8.87
N ARG A 19 38.25 8.55 -8.46
CA ARG A 19 37.81 8.64 -7.06
C ARG A 19 37.19 7.32 -6.57
N ALA A 20 36.41 6.64 -7.41
CA ALA A 20 35.83 5.35 -7.07
C ALA A 20 36.89 4.26 -6.87
N GLU A 21 37.90 4.20 -7.74
CA GLU A 21 39.05 3.29 -7.60
C GLU A 21 39.84 3.57 -6.32
N MET A 22 40.07 4.85 -6.00
CA MET A 22 40.71 5.24 -4.74
C MET A 22 39.89 4.78 -3.52
N VAL A 23 38.57 4.96 -3.52
CA VAL A 23 37.69 4.51 -2.43
C VAL A 23 37.74 2.99 -2.27
N ALA A 24 37.67 2.23 -3.37
CA ALA A 24 37.80 0.78 -3.35
C ALA A 24 39.16 0.34 -2.78
N ALA A 25 40.27 0.93 -3.24
CA ALA A 25 41.61 0.61 -2.75
C ALA A 25 41.78 0.95 -1.25
N ARG A 26 41.15 2.02 -0.76
CA ARG A 26 41.13 2.36 0.67
C ARG A 26 40.32 1.35 1.49
N CYS A 27 39.24 0.79 0.95
CA CYS A 27 38.50 -0.31 1.61
C CYS A 27 39.40 -1.55 1.77
N GLU A 28 40.15 -1.93 0.72
CA GLU A 28 41.12 -3.04 0.80
C GLU A 28 42.21 -2.78 1.84
N ALA A 29 42.77 -1.56 1.89
CA ALA A 29 43.78 -1.19 2.87
C ALA A 29 43.26 -1.27 4.31
N LEU A 30 41.99 -0.92 4.54
CA LEU A 30 41.35 -1.07 5.84
C LEU A 30 41.07 -2.54 6.20
N ALA A 31 40.69 -3.37 5.22
CA ALA A 31 40.45 -4.79 5.43
C ALA A 31 41.73 -5.58 5.78
N ALA A 32 42.91 -5.04 5.45
CA ALA A 32 44.19 -5.61 5.88
C ALA A 32 44.48 -5.41 7.38
N LEU A 33 43.75 -4.52 8.06
CA LEU A 33 43.90 -4.28 9.49
C LEU A 33 42.94 -5.18 10.26
N SER A 34 43.45 -6.30 10.79
CA SER A 34 42.66 -7.24 11.59
C SER A 34 43.37 -7.63 12.87
N ASP A 35 42.61 -7.81 13.95
CA ASP A 35 43.11 -8.35 15.22
C ASP A 35 43.27 -9.88 15.17
N GLU A 36 42.65 -10.55 14.19
CA GLU A 36 42.68 -12.00 14.03
C GLU A 36 43.41 -12.40 12.73
N PRO A 37 44.46 -13.23 12.78
CA PRO A 37 45.15 -13.68 11.56
C PRO A 37 44.23 -14.48 10.62
N GLY A 38 44.25 -14.13 9.33
CA GLY A 38 43.55 -14.88 8.27
C GLY A 38 42.05 -14.61 8.14
N ARG A 39 41.49 -13.72 8.96
CA ARG A 39 40.09 -13.28 8.88
C ARG A 39 39.94 -11.85 9.33
N LEU A 40 39.00 -11.10 8.77
CA LEU A 40 38.79 -9.70 9.17
C LEU A 40 38.01 -9.63 10.49
N SER A 41 38.60 -8.99 11.50
CA SER A 41 37.93 -8.66 12.75
C SER A 41 38.52 -7.38 13.34
N ARG A 42 37.67 -6.38 13.57
CA ARG A 42 38.06 -5.09 14.17
C ARG A 42 37.11 -4.73 15.32
N PRO A 43 37.20 -5.41 16.47
CA PRO A 43 36.36 -5.11 17.62
C PRO A 43 36.69 -3.76 18.26
N TYR A 44 35.72 -3.19 18.98
CA TYR A 44 35.92 -1.96 19.73
C TYR A 44 37.05 -2.06 20.77
N GLY A 45 37.93 -1.06 20.77
CA GLY A 45 39.11 -1.01 21.64
C GLY A 45 40.24 -1.96 21.24
N GLY A 46 40.13 -2.66 20.10
CA GLY A 46 41.20 -3.47 19.52
C GLY A 46 42.31 -2.65 18.83
N PRO A 47 43.54 -3.18 18.71
CA PRO A 47 44.63 -2.48 18.01
C PRO A 47 44.34 -2.24 16.52
N ALA A 48 43.66 -3.15 15.82
CA ALA A 48 43.31 -2.98 14.41
C ALA A 48 42.33 -1.81 14.18
N LEU A 49 41.32 -1.65 15.05
CA LEU A 49 40.40 -0.51 14.97
C LEU A 49 41.12 0.82 15.25
N ARG A 50 42.09 0.84 16.18
CA ARG A 50 42.94 2.01 16.40
C ARG A 50 43.75 2.38 15.15
N ALA A 51 44.42 1.39 14.55
CA ALA A 51 45.19 1.60 13.32
C ALA A 51 44.30 2.07 12.15
N ALA A 52 43.09 1.51 12.03
CA ALA A 52 42.11 1.92 11.02
C ALA A 52 41.70 3.39 11.20
N ARG A 53 41.45 3.82 12.44
CA ARG A 53 41.15 5.22 12.75
C ARG A 53 42.33 6.15 12.48
N ASP A 54 43.55 5.75 12.81
CA ASP A 54 44.76 6.55 12.51
C ASP A 54 44.90 6.74 10.99
N MET A 55 44.67 5.68 10.22
CA MET A 55 44.73 5.70 8.75
C MET A 55 43.62 6.58 8.14
N VAL A 56 42.38 6.43 8.61
CA VAL A 56 41.25 7.26 8.15
C VAL A 56 41.44 8.73 8.56
N ALA A 57 42.01 9.00 9.74
CA ALA A 57 42.32 10.37 10.16
C ALA A 57 43.35 11.03 9.23
N ALA A 58 44.34 10.28 8.76
CA ALA A 58 45.29 10.76 7.76
C ALA A 58 44.60 11.08 6.42
N TRP A 59 43.66 10.24 5.97
CA TRP A 59 42.89 10.50 4.74
C TRP A 59 41.92 11.67 4.88
N MET A 60 41.26 11.83 6.03
CA MET A 60 40.46 13.02 6.35
C MET A 60 41.35 14.29 6.31
N GLY A 61 42.55 14.22 6.89
CA GLY A 61 43.53 15.30 6.85
C GLY A 61 44.02 15.62 5.43
N ALA A 62 44.21 14.61 4.57
CA ALA A 62 44.56 14.80 3.16
C ALA A 62 43.43 15.46 2.35
N ALA A 63 42.16 15.11 2.65
CA ALA A 63 40.98 15.84 2.16
C ALA A 63 40.81 17.23 2.84
N GLY A 64 41.73 17.58 3.74
CA GLY A 64 41.87 18.82 4.49
C GLY A 64 40.75 19.09 5.50
N MET A 65 40.22 18.04 6.11
CA MET A 65 39.34 18.12 7.26
C MET A 65 40.16 18.28 8.54
N ALA A 66 39.65 19.06 9.50
CA ALA A 66 40.18 19.09 10.85
C ALA A 66 39.67 17.85 11.62
N THR A 67 40.58 16.99 12.07
CA THR A 67 40.23 15.73 12.73
C THR A 67 40.26 15.86 14.25
N ARG A 68 39.32 15.19 14.92
CA ARG A 68 39.29 15.01 16.38
C ARG A 68 38.73 13.65 16.75
N ARG A 69 38.95 13.23 17.99
CA ARG A 69 38.32 12.05 18.60
C ARG A 69 37.49 12.48 19.78
N ASP A 70 36.33 11.87 19.96
CA ASP A 70 35.51 12.10 21.16
C ASP A 70 35.84 11.10 22.28
N THR A 71 35.15 11.27 23.41
CA THR A 71 35.39 10.46 24.60
C THR A 71 35.14 8.97 24.38
N VAL A 72 34.25 8.59 23.44
CA VAL A 72 33.91 7.18 23.14
C VAL A 72 34.75 6.59 21.99
N GLY A 73 35.59 7.41 21.37
CA GLY A 73 36.50 7.02 20.31
C GLY A 73 35.95 7.16 18.89
N ASN A 74 34.84 7.88 18.68
CA ASN A 74 34.44 8.27 17.32
C ASN A 74 35.53 9.16 16.71
N LEU A 75 35.84 8.93 15.44
CA LEU A 75 36.72 9.80 14.68
C LEU A 75 35.87 10.78 13.86
N ILE A 76 36.11 12.08 14.02
CA ILE A 76 35.32 13.13 13.40
C ILE A 76 36.23 14.03 12.57
N GLY A 77 36.02 14.07 11.26
CA GLY A 77 36.63 15.04 10.35
C GLY A 77 35.66 16.18 10.05
N ARG A 78 36.04 17.43 10.31
CA ARG A 78 35.20 18.61 10.10
C ARG A 78 35.73 19.51 9.00
N VAL A 79 34.83 20.05 8.18
CA VAL A 79 35.09 21.20 7.31
C VAL A 79 34.04 22.29 7.57
N ASP A 80 34.49 23.50 7.87
CA ASP A 80 33.61 24.63 8.18
C ASP A 80 32.89 25.20 6.94
N ALA A 81 31.90 26.08 7.18
CA ALA A 81 31.15 26.77 6.14
C ALA A 81 32.01 27.81 5.38
N GLY A 82 31.64 28.12 4.13
CA GLY A 82 32.41 28.99 3.22
C GLY A 82 32.29 30.51 3.46
N ASP A 83 32.27 30.96 4.72
CA ASP A 83 32.19 32.37 5.19
C ASP A 83 30.81 33.08 5.01
N PRO A 84 30.30 33.93 5.95
CA PRO A 84 30.84 34.32 7.26
C PRO A 84 30.14 33.70 8.48
N ALA A 85 29.50 32.53 8.32
CA ALA A 85 28.82 31.86 9.44
C ALA A 85 29.79 31.22 10.47
N GLY A 86 31.06 31.00 10.12
CA GLY A 86 32.09 30.44 11.03
C GLY A 86 31.65 29.15 11.76
N ALA A 87 32.13 28.97 12.98
CA ALA A 87 31.85 27.81 13.84
C ALA A 87 30.37 27.67 14.29
N ALA A 88 29.53 28.70 14.06
CA ALA A 88 28.11 28.73 14.42
C ALA A 88 27.18 28.27 13.28
N ALA A 89 27.74 27.83 12.15
CA ALA A 89 26.97 27.31 11.03
C ALA A 89 26.29 25.97 11.38
N PRO A 90 25.07 25.72 10.87
CA PRO A 90 24.47 24.40 11.00
C PRO A 90 25.36 23.35 10.31
N THR A 91 25.37 22.13 10.83
CA THR A 91 26.28 21.07 10.40
C THR A 91 25.50 19.92 9.78
N LEU A 92 25.89 19.47 8.60
CA LEU A 92 25.47 18.19 8.03
C LEU A 92 26.43 17.10 8.52
N LEU A 93 25.88 16.01 9.04
CA LEU A 93 26.65 14.83 9.42
C LEU A 93 26.60 13.83 8.26
N LEU A 94 27.77 13.31 7.88
CA LEU A 94 27.92 12.16 6.99
C LEU A 94 28.70 11.11 7.78
N GLY A 95 28.48 9.83 7.54
CA GLY A 95 29.25 8.83 8.27
C GLY A 95 28.73 7.41 8.13
N SER A 96 29.47 6.53 8.78
CA SER A 96 29.14 5.13 9.08
C SER A 96 30.24 4.60 10.01
N HIS A 97 30.45 3.29 10.11
CA HIS A 97 31.37 2.67 11.09
C HIS A 97 32.67 2.12 10.48
N LEU A 98 33.63 1.78 11.36
CA LEU A 98 34.91 1.16 10.97
C LEU A 98 35.18 -0.17 11.68
N ASP A 99 34.44 -0.49 12.73
CA ASP A 99 34.46 -1.82 13.32
C ASP A 99 33.76 -2.83 12.42
N THR A 100 34.02 -4.11 12.65
CA THR A 100 33.45 -5.21 11.86
C THR A 100 33.10 -6.37 12.78
N VAL A 101 32.19 -7.24 12.33
CA VAL A 101 32.05 -8.58 12.92
C VAL A 101 33.26 -9.47 12.62
N ARG A 102 33.27 -10.70 13.17
CA ARG A 102 34.31 -11.70 12.87
C ARG A 102 34.12 -12.28 11.48
N ASP A 103 35.22 -12.37 10.74
CA ASP A 103 35.25 -12.91 9.38
C ASP A 103 34.36 -12.13 8.41
N ALA A 104 34.33 -10.81 8.57
CA ALA A 104 33.46 -9.91 7.81
C ALA A 104 34.00 -9.59 6.41
N GLY A 105 33.17 -8.86 5.65
CA GLY A 105 33.52 -8.25 4.38
C GLY A 105 34.31 -6.94 4.50
N ARG A 106 34.82 -6.46 3.38
CA ARG A 106 35.75 -5.30 3.30
C ARG A 106 35.08 -3.93 3.15
N PHE A 107 33.78 -3.89 2.84
CA PHE A 107 33.02 -2.70 2.49
C PHE A 107 32.04 -2.27 3.60
N ASP A 108 31.55 -3.19 4.43
CA ASP A 108 30.56 -2.90 5.50
C ASP A 108 31.03 -1.79 6.45
N GLY A 109 30.21 -0.75 6.57
CA GLY A 109 30.53 0.53 7.24
C GLY A 109 31.63 1.37 6.56
N ALA A 110 32.79 0.76 6.30
CA ALA A 110 33.99 1.43 5.81
C ALA A 110 33.77 2.16 4.47
N LEU A 111 32.98 1.59 3.57
CA LEU A 111 32.63 2.22 2.29
C LEU A 111 31.91 3.55 2.52
N GLY A 112 30.96 3.60 3.46
CA GLY A 112 30.20 4.81 3.80
C GLY A 112 31.08 5.95 4.27
N VAL A 113 32.01 5.65 5.19
CA VAL A 113 33.00 6.62 5.69
C VAL A 113 33.88 7.15 4.56
N LEU A 114 34.40 6.25 3.71
CA LEU A 114 35.34 6.61 2.64
C LEU A 114 34.66 7.38 1.49
N LEU A 115 33.42 7.04 1.15
CA LEU A 115 32.58 7.79 0.22
C LEU A 115 32.32 9.21 0.73
N ALA A 116 31.99 9.36 2.02
CA ALA A 116 31.79 10.67 2.62
C ALA A 116 33.07 11.53 2.59
N ILE A 117 34.24 10.94 2.84
CA ILE A 117 35.53 11.63 2.72
C ILE A 117 35.74 12.15 1.30
N ALA A 118 35.57 11.27 0.31
CA ALA A 118 35.75 11.62 -1.09
C ALA A 118 34.74 12.68 -1.58
N ALA A 119 33.49 12.62 -1.14
CA ALA A 119 32.45 13.61 -1.49
C ALA A 119 32.77 14.99 -0.92
N VAL A 120 33.25 15.06 0.33
CA VAL A 120 33.66 16.32 0.96
C VAL A 120 34.90 16.93 0.31
N GLU A 121 35.88 16.11 -0.09
CA GLU A 121 37.07 16.56 -0.82
C GLU A 121 36.67 17.33 -2.10
N ARG A 122 35.71 16.79 -2.86
CA ARG A 122 35.17 17.47 -4.05
C ARG A 122 34.37 18.72 -3.69
N LEU A 123 33.46 18.64 -2.72
CA LEU A 123 32.60 19.77 -2.32
C LEU A 123 33.42 21.03 -1.98
N ARG A 124 34.62 20.86 -1.43
CA ARG A 124 35.53 21.96 -1.10
C ARG A 124 36.08 22.71 -2.30
N LEU A 125 36.28 22.02 -3.43
CA LEU A 125 36.86 22.60 -4.63
C LEU A 125 35.82 23.41 -5.40
N ASP A 126 34.56 22.99 -5.37
CA ASP A 126 33.55 23.44 -6.34
C ASP A 126 32.46 24.37 -5.78
N VAL A 127 32.20 24.41 -4.47
CA VAL A 127 30.97 25.03 -3.94
C VAL A 127 31.18 25.85 -2.65
N ARG A 128 30.79 27.13 -2.68
CA ARG A 128 30.56 27.92 -1.45
C ARG A 128 29.29 27.42 -0.76
N ARG A 129 29.41 26.95 0.48
CA ARG A 129 28.32 26.35 1.26
C ARG A 129 27.97 27.14 2.52
N PRO A 130 26.68 27.26 2.89
CA PRO A 130 26.25 27.98 4.09
C PRO A 130 26.34 27.14 5.39
N PHE A 131 26.81 25.90 5.31
CA PHE A 131 26.86 24.92 6.40
C PHE A 131 28.23 24.25 6.53
N ALA A 132 28.52 23.73 7.73
CA ALA A 132 29.66 22.85 7.95
C ALA A 132 29.31 21.40 7.61
N VAL A 133 30.31 20.59 7.31
CA VAL A 133 30.15 19.14 7.12
C VAL A 133 31.08 18.43 8.10
N GLU A 134 30.56 17.43 8.79
CA GLU A 134 31.35 16.49 9.57
C GLU A 134 31.19 15.09 9.02
N VAL A 135 32.33 14.44 8.76
CA VAL A 135 32.38 13.00 8.49
C VAL A 135 32.71 12.29 9.79
N VAL A 136 31.80 11.42 10.24
CA VAL A 136 31.94 10.65 11.47
C VAL A 136 32.20 9.18 11.10
N ALA A 137 33.32 8.67 11.59
CA ALA A 137 33.59 7.24 11.63
C ALA A 137 33.25 6.74 13.03
N PHE A 138 32.08 6.11 13.15
CA PHE A 138 31.52 5.69 14.42
C PHE A 138 32.33 4.56 15.05
N ALA A 139 32.26 4.52 16.37
CA ALA A 139 32.82 3.49 17.22
C ALA A 139 31.76 2.44 17.56
N ASP A 140 32.00 1.17 17.19
CA ASP A 140 31.21 0.03 17.68
C ASP A 140 29.74 0.12 17.25
N GLU A 141 29.49 0.08 15.95
CA GLU A 141 28.16 -0.15 15.40
C GLU A 141 27.75 -1.61 15.61
N GLU A 142 28.66 -2.55 15.30
CA GLU A 142 28.38 -3.98 15.20
C GLU A 142 28.20 -4.65 16.58
N GLY A 143 28.76 -4.02 17.61
CA GLY A 143 28.68 -4.50 18.99
C GLY A 143 29.38 -5.84 19.21
N LEU A 144 30.36 -6.20 18.37
CA LEU A 144 31.02 -7.51 18.36
C LEU A 144 31.59 -7.88 19.74
N ARG A 145 32.16 -6.90 20.46
CA ARG A 145 32.86 -7.13 21.73
C ARG A 145 31.90 -7.22 22.93
N PHE A 146 30.92 -6.33 22.99
CA PHE A 146 30.06 -6.14 24.18
C PHE A 146 28.62 -6.62 23.99
N ARG A 147 28.28 -7.17 22.81
CA ARG A 147 26.91 -7.59 22.43
C ARG A 147 25.90 -6.44 22.52
N SER A 148 26.38 -5.23 22.28
CA SER A 148 25.58 -4.00 22.24
C SER A 148 26.06 -3.13 21.10
N ALA A 149 25.13 -2.77 20.21
CA ALA A 149 25.39 -1.97 19.03
C ALA A 149 25.36 -0.45 19.30
N TYR A 150 25.88 0.32 18.34
CA TYR A 150 25.74 1.79 18.24
C TYR A 150 26.41 2.61 19.36
N LEU A 151 27.49 2.14 19.98
CA LEU A 151 28.11 2.86 21.09
C LEU A 151 28.47 4.31 20.69
N GLY A 152 29.10 4.45 19.53
CA GLY A 152 29.57 5.71 18.97
C GLY A 152 28.44 6.69 18.69
N SER A 153 27.43 6.27 17.93
CA SER A 153 26.30 7.12 17.56
C SER A 153 25.39 7.43 18.77
N ARG A 154 25.25 6.50 19.73
CA ARG A 154 24.58 6.76 21.01
C ARG A 154 25.30 7.79 21.88
N ALA A 155 26.63 7.86 21.81
CA ALA A 155 27.37 8.92 22.49
C ALA A 155 27.05 10.29 21.90
N LEU A 156 26.99 10.41 20.57
CA LEU A 156 26.57 11.65 19.90
C LEU A 156 25.12 12.01 20.25
N ALA A 157 24.22 11.01 20.30
CA ALA A 157 22.83 11.20 20.69
C ALA A 157 22.63 11.49 22.19
N GLY A 158 23.64 11.21 23.02
CA GLY A 158 23.56 11.35 24.48
C GLY A 158 22.67 10.31 25.15
N THR A 159 22.61 9.09 24.60
CA THR A 159 21.72 7.99 25.05
C THR A 159 22.47 6.81 25.68
N ILE A 160 23.77 6.97 25.97
CA ILE A 160 24.53 6.00 26.77
C ILE A 160 24.10 6.08 28.23
N ASP A 161 23.71 4.94 28.81
CA ASP A 161 23.32 4.80 30.20
C ASP A 161 24.29 3.93 31.01
N ALA A 162 24.07 3.86 32.33
CA ALA A 162 24.91 3.09 33.24
C ALA A 162 24.88 1.57 32.95
N ALA A 163 23.77 1.05 32.40
CA ALA A 163 23.65 -0.37 32.09
C ALA A 163 24.55 -0.74 30.90
N MET A 164 24.55 0.10 29.86
CA MET A 164 25.44 -0.04 28.71
C MET A 164 26.91 0.04 29.13
N LEU A 165 27.27 1.00 30.00
CA LEU A 165 28.64 1.13 30.51
C LEU A 165 29.11 -0.07 31.33
N ALA A 166 28.18 -0.79 31.97
CA ALA A 166 28.44 -1.97 32.78
C ALA A 166 28.49 -3.28 31.98
N LEU A 167 28.17 -3.27 30.68
CA LEU A 167 28.24 -4.49 29.86
C LEU A 167 29.67 -5.02 29.80
N GLU A 168 29.82 -6.31 30.02
CA GLU A 168 31.11 -7.00 30.04
C GLU A 168 31.35 -7.81 28.77
N ASP A 169 32.60 -7.76 28.29
CA ASP A 169 33.09 -8.66 27.26
C ASP A 169 33.37 -10.07 27.81
N ALA A 170 33.80 -10.99 26.94
CA ALA A 170 34.09 -12.37 27.33
C ALA A 170 35.23 -12.51 28.36
N SER A 171 36.02 -11.45 28.60
CA SER A 171 37.09 -11.42 29.59
C SER A 171 36.68 -10.75 30.92
N GLY A 172 35.43 -10.34 31.05
CA GLY A 172 34.91 -9.66 32.24
C GLY A 172 35.30 -8.18 32.34
N ARG A 173 35.81 -7.58 31.25
CA ARG A 173 36.09 -6.13 31.21
C ARG A 173 34.84 -5.40 30.73
N SER A 174 34.54 -4.26 31.35
CA SER A 174 33.36 -3.44 31.05
C SER A 174 33.57 -2.45 29.90
N VAL A 175 32.48 -1.96 29.29
CA VAL A 175 32.52 -0.85 28.33
C VAL A 175 33.19 0.38 28.94
N ALA A 176 32.89 0.71 30.20
CA ALA A 176 33.51 1.85 30.89
C ALA A 176 35.03 1.70 31.02
N GLU A 177 35.55 0.50 31.28
CA GLU A 177 36.98 0.24 31.30
C GLU A 177 37.59 0.32 29.90
N ALA A 178 36.90 -0.19 28.88
CA ALA A 178 37.35 -0.06 27.49
C ALA A 178 37.42 1.41 27.04
N ILE A 179 36.49 2.26 27.49
CA ILE A 179 36.54 3.72 27.28
C ILE A 179 37.82 4.32 27.88
N ARG A 180 38.13 3.97 29.13
CA ARG A 180 39.35 4.44 29.81
C ARG A 180 40.63 3.94 29.14
N ASP A 181 40.64 2.70 28.64
CA ASP A 181 41.82 2.07 28.06
C ASP A 181 42.37 2.79 26.81
N TYR A 182 41.54 3.50 26.02
CA TYR A 182 42.05 4.36 24.94
C TYR A 182 42.12 5.86 25.31
N GLY A 183 41.92 6.20 26.59
CA GLY A 183 42.06 7.57 27.10
C GLY A 183 40.78 8.40 27.12
N GLY A 184 39.61 7.76 26.99
CA GLY A 184 38.31 8.39 27.16
C GLY A 184 37.88 8.52 28.62
N ASP A 185 36.93 9.41 28.87
CA ASP A 185 36.23 9.56 30.15
C ASP A 185 34.78 9.03 30.04
N PRO A 186 34.44 7.90 30.71
CA PRO A 186 33.09 7.34 30.73
C PRO A 186 32.17 8.04 31.74
N SER A 187 32.67 9.05 32.48
CA SER A 187 31.83 9.81 33.41
C SER A 187 30.73 10.59 32.66
N PRO A 188 29.64 10.99 33.33
CA PRO A 188 28.63 11.86 32.72
C PRO A 188 29.21 13.15 32.12
N ALA A 189 30.25 13.71 32.74
CA ALA A 189 30.93 14.90 32.22
C ALA A 189 31.72 14.59 30.94
N GLY A 190 32.42 13.46 30.90
CA GLY A 190 33.12 12.97 29.72
C GLY A 190 32.16 12.69 28.56
N LEU A 191 31.10 11.92 28.81
CA LEU A 191 30.07 11.60 27.81
C LEU A 191 29.36 12.84 27.26
N ALA A 192 29.16 13.87 28.09
CA ALA A 192 28.60 15.14 27.65
C ALA A 192 29.48 15.86 26.60
N THR A 193 30.79 15.56 26.52
CA THR A 193 31.68 16.14 25.50
C THR A 193 31.47 15.53 24.10
N ALA A 194 30.95 14.30 24.01
CA ALA A 194 30.62 13.65 22.74
C ALA A 194 29.22 14.03 22.22
N ARG A 195 28.31 14.35 23.15
CA ARG A 195 26.91 14.69 22.86
C ARG A 195 26.78 15.89 21.93
N ARG A 196 25.83 15.82 21.00
CA ARG A 196 25.51 16.88 20.05
C ARG A 196 24.15 17.49 20.32
N GLU A 197 24.09 18.81 20.18
CA GLU A 197 22.86 19.57 20.35
C GLU A 197 22.03 19.56 19.04
N PRO A 198 20.75 19.12 19.08
CA PRO A 198 19.89 18.99 17.90
C PRO A 198 19.80 20.26 17.04
N ALA A 199 19.71 21.43 17.68
CA ALA A 199 19.46 22.70 17.02
C ALA A 199 20.54 23.12 15.99
N GLY A 200 21.72 22.50 16.04
CA GLY A 200 22.83 22.77 15.13
C GLY A 200 23.00 21.77 14.00
N ILE A 201 22.16 20.73 13.89
CA ILE A 201 22.33 19.64 12.92
C ILE A 201 21.27 19.76 11.81
N ILE A 202 21.73 19.77 10.55
CA ILE A 202 20.84 19.75 9.37
C ILE A 202 20.19 18.39 9.21
N GLY A 203 21.00 17.35 9.40
CA GLY A 203 20.63 15.95 9.35
C GLY A 203 21.86 15.06 9.33
N TYR A 204 21.63 13.76 9.32
CA TYR A 204 22.64 12.73 9.14
C TYR A 204 22.33 11.90 7.90
N VAL A 205 23.32 11.75 7.02
CA VAL A 205 23.21 10.91 5.83
C VAL A 205 24.25 9.79 5.86
N GLU A 206 23.76 8.57 5.78
CA GLU A 206 24.58 7.36 5.79
C GLU A 206 24.56 6.68 4.44
N VAL A 207 25.74 6.37 3.90
CA VAL A 207 25.85 5.48 2.75
C VAL A 207 26.29 4.13 3.27
N HIS A 208 25.57 3.08 2.91
CA HIS A 208 25.85 1.73 3.37
C HIS A 208 25.74 0.74 2.21
N LEU A 209 26.29 -0.46 2.36
CA LEU A 209 25.96 -1.55 1.43
C LEU A 209 24.56 -2.09 1.71
N GLU A 210 23.88 -2.55 0.67
CA GLU A 210 22.64 -3.29 0.84
C GLU A 210 22.92 -4.67 1.43
N GLN A 211 22.38 -4.95 2.61
CA GLN A 211 22.47 -6.24 3.29
C GLN A 211 21.32 -7.16 2.85
N GLY A 212 21.19 -7.30 1.53
CA GLY A 212 20.13 -8.04 0.84
C GLY A 212 20.36 -8.07 -0.67
N PRO A 213 19.61 -8.90 -1.42
CA PRO A 213 19.77 -9.02 -2.88
C PRO A 213 18.78 -8.15 -3.69
N VAL A 214 18.16 -7.13 -3.09
CA VAL A 214 17.09 -6.35 -3.74
C VAL A 214 17.64 -5.51 -4.89
N LEU A 215 18.72 -4.77 -4.66
CA LEU A 215 19.31 -3.89 -5.68
C LEU A 215 19.91 -4.70 -6.83
N GLU A 216 20.50 -5.85 -6.53
CA GLU A 216 20.99 -6.79 -7.55
C GLU A 216 19.85 -7.30 -8.44
N ARG A 217 18.73 -7.76 -7.85
CA ARG A 217 17.56 -8.20 -8.63
C ARG A 217 16.92 -7.09 -9.46
N LEU A 218 16.94 -5.86 -8.97
CA LEU A 218 16.44 -4.69 -9.70
C LEU A 218 17.42 -4.22 -10.80
N GLY A 219 18.64 -4.74 -10.83
CA GLY A 219 19.71 -4.22 -11.68
C GLY A 219 20.14 -2.79 -11.29
N ALA A 220 19.80 -2.33 -10.09
CA ALA A 220 20.03 -0.98 -9.62
C ALA A 220 21.38 -0.90 -8.87
N PRO A 221 22.23 0.10 -9.14
CA PRO A 221 23.52 0.26 -8.46
C PRO A 221 23.37 0.87 -7.06
N VAL A 222 22.29 1.63 -6.83
CA VAL A 222 21.98 2.30 -5.57
C VAL A 222 20.48 2.28 -5.29
N GLY A 223 20.10 2.40 -4.02
CA GLY A 223 18.71 2.55 -3.59
C GLY A 223 18.58 3.51 -2.42
N VAL A 224 17.47 4.24 -2.35
CA VAL A 224 17.22 5.23 -1.30
C VAL A 224 16.45 4.55 -0.16
N VAL A 225 16.97 4.61 1.06
CA VAL A 225 16.33 3.93 2.19
C VAL A 225 15.12 4.73 2.66
N SER A 226 13.96 4.06 2.75
CA SER A 226 12.71 4.71 3.19
C SER A 226 12.53 4.69 4.71
N ALA A 227 12.98 3.62 5.36
CA ALA A 227 12.90 3.41 6.79
C ALA A 227 13.86 2.31 7.23
N ILE A 228 14.25 2.31 8.49
CA ILE A 228 14.99 1.23 9.15
C ILE A 228 13.98 0.41 9.94
N ALA A 229 13.91 -0.89 9.63
CA ALA A 229 12.90 -1.78 10.17
C ALA A 229 13.06 -1.92 11.68
N GLY A 230 11.97 -1.68 12.41
CA GLY A 230 11.95 -1.99 13.82
C GLY A 230 11.74 -3.49 14.05
N GLN A 231 11.99 -3.96 15.26
CA GLN A 231 12.11 -5.39 15.57
C GLN A 231 11.33 -5.78 16.84
N SER A 232 10.73 -6.97 16.81
CA SER A 232 10.16 -7.65 17.96
C SER A 232 10.74 -9.06 18.03
N ARG A 233 11.46 -9.36 19.11
CA ARG A 233 11.93 -10.72 19.40
C ARG A 233 11.07 -11.32 20.50
N ILE A 234 10.52 -12.49 20.23
CA ILE A 234 9.56 -13.19 21.10
C ILE A 234 10.03 -14.62 21.32
N ALA A 235 9.95 -15.08 22.56
CA ALA A 235 10.04 -16.50 22.90
C ALA A 235 8.63 -17.09 22.99
N VAL A 236 8.39 -18.16 22.25
CA VAL A 236 7.11 -18.88 22.24
C VAL A 236 7.34 -20.30 22.74
N ARG A 237 6.45 -20.79 23.61
CA ARG A 237 6.49 -22.18 24.09
C ARG A 237 5.14 -22.84 23.92
N PHE A 238 5.12 -23.97 23.22
CA PHE A 238 3.99 -24.90 23.17
C PHE A 238 4.23 -26.00 24.21
N ALA A 239 3.25 -26.23 25.08
CA ALA A 239 3.29 -27.23 26.14
C ALA A 239 2.10 -28.19 26.01
N GLY A 240 2.40 -29.40 25.56
CA GLY A 240 1.47 -30.50 25.38
C GLY A 240 1.70 -31.60 26.41
N GLU A 241 1.58 -32.86 25.99
CA GLU A 241 1.74 -34.02 26.87
C GLU A 241 2.62 -35.08 26.20
N ALA A 242 3.66 -35.52 26.91
CA ALA A 242 4.53 -36.57 26.43
C ALA A 242 3.86 -37.94 26.59
N GLY A 243 4.01 -38.81 25.59
CA GLY A 243 3.46 -40.16 25.65
C GLY A 243 4.08 -41.07 24.59
N HIS A 244 3.94 -42.39 24.76
CA HIS A 244 4.55 -43.34 23.83
C HIS A 244 3.84 -43.33 22.47
N ALA A 245 4.59 -43.11 21.40
CA ALA A 245 4.06 -42.88 20.04
C ALA A 245 3.26 -44.07 19.49
N GLY A 246 3.51 -45.30 19.96
CA GLY A 246 2.77 -46.49 19.55
C GLY A 246 1.51 -46.79 20.37
N THR A 247 1.31 -46.16 21.54
CA THR A 247 0.20 -46.51 22.44
C THR A 247 -0.78 -45.38 22.70
N VAL A 248 -0.38 -44.11 22.49
CA VAL A 248 -1.31 -42.98 22.57
C VAL A 248 -2.11 -42.85 21.27
N PRO A 249 -3.45 -43.03 21.29
CA PRO A 249 -4.29 -42.89 20.11
C PRO A 249 -4.16 -41.50 19.47
N MET A 250 -4.24 -41.41 18.14
CA MET A 250 -4.04 -40.14 17.41
C MET A 250 -5.00 -39.03 17.85
N GLY A 251 -6.28 -39.36 18.08
CA GLY A 251 -7.31 -38.39 18.46
C GLY A 251 -7.18 -37.81 19.88
N SER A 252 -6.31 -38.37 20.73
CA SER A 252 -6.11 -37.91 22.11
C SER A 252 -4.75 -37.24 22.33
N ARG A 253 -3.94 -37.05 21.28
CA ARG A 253 -2.60 -36.47 21.42
C ARG A 253 -2.66 -34.97 21.65
N ARG A 254 -1.83 -34.49 22.56
CA ARG A 254 -1.50 -33.08 22.78
C ARG A 254 -0.08 -32.84 22.31
N ASP A 255 0.13 -32.96 21.00
CA ASP A 255 1.46 -32.95 20.38
C ASP A 255 2.00 -31.53 20.22
N ALA A 256 3.00 -31.16 21.03
CA ALA A 256 3.57 -29.82 21.02
C ALA A 256 4.37 -29.50 19.74
N LEU A 257 4.96 -30.51 19.09
CA LEU A 257 5.74 -30.32 17.88
C LEU A 257 4.84 -30.06 16.68
N CYS A 258 3.74 -30.79 16.56
CA CYS A 258 2.78 -30.52 15.50
C CYS A 258 2.15 -29.13 15.62
N ALA A 259 1.89 -28.66 16.85
CA ALA A 259 1.43 -27.29 17.09
C ALA A 259 2.49 -26.24 16.71
N ALA A 260 3.74 -26.46 17.12
CA ALA A 260 4.85 -25.59 16.74
C ALA A 260 5.07 -25.55 15.21
N ALA A 261 4.96 -26.68 14.51
CA ALA A 261 5.10 -26.75 13.06
C ALA A 261 4.02 -25.95 12.32
N GLU A 262 2.74 -26.07 12.74
CA GLU A 262 1.68 -25.22 12.20
C GLU A 262 1.94 -23.73 12.47
N PHE A 263 2.49 -23.39 13.63
CA PHE A 263 2.83 -22.02 13.94
C PHE A 263 3.98 -21.50 13.08
N VAL A 264 5.01 -22.31 12.81
CA VAL A 264 6.12 -21.95 11.90
C VAL A 264 5.58 -21.62 10.51
N LEU A 265 4.67 -22.45 9.97
CA LEU A 265 4.04 -22.19 8.68
C LEU A 265 3.16 -20.95 8.71
N ALA A 266 2.43 -20.71 9.81
CA ALA A 266 1.64 -19.49 9.97
C ALA A 266 2.52 -18.23 10.01
N VAL A 267 3.73 -18.31 10.59
CA VAL A 267 4.72 -17.23 10.57
C VAL A 267 5.18 -16.94 9.15
N GLU A 268 5.53 -17.97 8.38
CA GLU A 268 5.93 -17.83 6.97
C GLU A 268 4.80 -17.23 6.12
N THR A 269 3.58 -17.77 6.22
CA THR A 269 2.41 -17.25 5.49
C THR A 269 2.13 -15.79 5.83
N ALA A 270 2.07 -15.43 7.12
CA ALA A 270 1.77 -14.06 7.53
C ALA A 270 2.86 -13.05 7.12
N ALA A 271 4.13 -13.48 7.07
CA ALA A 271 5.22 -12.66 6.54
C ALA A 271 5.11 -12.51 5.00
N ALA A 272 4.84 -13.61 4.29
CA ALA A 272 4.65 -13.59 2.84
C ALA A 272 3.49 -12.68 2.40
N ASP A 273 2.35 -12.76 3.10
CA ASP A 273 1.15 -11.91 2.87
C ASP A 273 1.40 -10.42 3.15
N GLY A 274 2.50 -10.08 3.79
CA GLY A 274 2.92 -8.70 4.06
C GLY A 274 4.25 -8.31 3.42
N ALA A 275 4.81 -9.15 2.55
CA ALA A 275 6.12 -8.92 1.97
C ALA A 275 6.13 -7.64 1.10
N ASP A 276 5.02 -7.34 0.43
CA ASP A 276 4.78 -6.11 -0.33
C ASP A 276 4.90 -4.83 0.53
N ARG A 277 4.60 -4.94 1.82
CA ARG A 277 4.69 -3.89 2.83
C ARG A 277 6.02 -3.93 3.61
N GLY A 278 6.97 -4.76 3.18
CA GLY A 278 8.26 -4.92 3.84
C GLY A 278 8.20 -5.67 5.18
N LEU A 279 7.13 -6.44 5.42
CA LEU A 279 7.04 -7.30 6.61
C LEU A 279 7.94 -8.53 6.41
N VAL A 280 8.71 -8.86 7.44
CA VAL A 280 9.47 -10.10 7.50
C VAL A 280 9.32 -10.72 8.88
N ALA A 281 9.17 -12.04 8.94
CA ALA A 281 9.23 -12.76 10.20
C ALA A 281 9.90 -14.12 10.01
N THR A 282 10.57 -14.60 11.05
CA THR A 282 11.32 -15.85 11.02
C THR A 282 11.28 -16.55 12.37
N VAL A 283 11.08 -17.86 12.34
CA VAL A 283 11.36 -18.73 13.48
C VAL A 283 12.80 -19.25 13.34
N GLY A 284 13.71 -18.69 14.13
CA GLY A 284 15.15 -18.96 13.98
C GLY A 284 15.64 -20.19 14.75
N GLN A 285 14.91 -20.62 15.77
CA GLN A 285 15.31 -21.73 16.65
C GLN A 285 14.09 -22.54 17.08
N LEU A 286 14.23 -23.87 17.14
CA LEU A 286 13.28 -24.79 17.78
C LEU A 286 14.03 -25.75 18.71
N ALA A 287 13.57 -25.88 19.95
CA ALA A 287 14.04 -26.86 20.92
C ALA A 287 12.88 -27.78 21.32
N VAL A 288 12.98 -29.06 20.98
CA VAL A 288 11.94 -30.08 21.17
C VAL A 288 12.30 -30.98 22.34
N ALA A 289 11.37 -31.16 23.30
CA ALA A 289 11.53 -32.03 24.45
C ALA A 289 10.38 -33.06 24.56
N PRO A 290 10.66 -34.34 24.88
CA PRO A 290 11.96 -34.91 25.25
C PRO A 290 12.88 -35.26 24.05
N GLY A 291 12.41 -35.15 22.80
CA GLY A 291 13.26 -35.34 21.61
C GLY A 291 13.61 -36.80 21.29
N ALA A 292 12.75 -37.77 21.66
CA ALA A 292 12.93 -39.19 21.35
C ALA A 292 12.02 -39.65 20.21
N SER A 293 12.50 -40.56 19.35
CA SER A 293 11.80 -40.99 18.12
C SER A 293 10.48 -41.71 18.36
N ASN A 294 10.30 -42.36 19.51
CA ASN A 294 9.10 -43.10 19.90
C ASN A 294 8.23 -42.38 20.94
N VAL A 295 8.40 -41.07 21.12
CA VAL A 295 7.67 -40.27 22.12
C VAL A 295 7.00 -39.07 21.45
N VAL A 296 5.70 -38.89 21.70
CA VAL A 296 4.96 -37.68 21.35
C VAL A 296 5.60 -36.49 22.07
N PRO A 297 6.03 -35.43 21.37
CA PRO A 297 6.69 -34.29 22.02
C PRO A 297 5.78 -33.55 23.00
N GLY A 298 6.24 -33.43 24.25
CA GLY A 298 5.51 -32.78 25.33
C GLY A 298 5.75 -31.27 25.42
N SER A 299 6.86 -30.75 24.90
CA SER A 299 7.09 -29.30 24.84
C SER A 299 8.00 -28.91 23.69
N VAL A 300 7.73 -27.75 23.10
CA VAL A 300 8.60 -27.09 22.13
C VAL A 300 8.77 -25.63 22.51
N ALA A 301 10.01 -25.16 22.63
CA ALA A 301 10.36 -23.75 22.75
C ALA A 301 10.94 -23.26 21.42
N LEU A 302 10.52 -22.07 20.97
CA LEU A 302 10.98 -21.47 19.73
C LEU A 302 11.13 -19.96 19.83
N THR A 303 11.90 -19.38 18.92
CA THR A 303 12.07 -17.92 18.79
C THR A 303 11.26 -17.38 17.62
N LEU A 304 10.80 -16.14 17.73
CA LEU A 304 10.18 -15.38 16.64
C LEU A 304 10.89 -14.02 16.54
N ASP A 305 11.49 -13.74 15.39
CA ASP A 305 11.99 -12.41 15.01
C ASP A 305 11.03 -11.84 13.97
N ALA A 306 10.34 -10.74 14.30
CA ALA A 306 9.43 -10.05 13.40
C ALA A 306 9.89 -8.61 13.20
N ARG A 307 10.02 -8.19 11.93
CA ARG A 307 10.48 -6.85 11.55
C ARG A 307 9.53 -6.21 10.54
N ALA A 308 9.46 -4.89 10.58
CA ALA A 308 8.69 -4.09 9.63
C ALA A 308 9.26 -2.67 9.53
N PRO A 309 9.08 -1.98 8.39
CA PRO A 309 9.51 -0.59 8.20
C PRO A 309 8.75 0.40 9.08
N ASP A 310 7.61 0.02 9.64
CA ASP A 310 6.83 0.82 10.57
C ASP A 310 6.36 0.00 11.79
N ASP A 311 6.30 0.64 12.95
CA ASP A 311 5.92 -0.02 14.21
C ASP A 311 4.52 -0.64 14.16
N ARG A 312 3.60 0.02 13.48
CA ARG A 312 2.21 -0.42 13.38
C ARG A 312 2.11 -1.73 12.59
N GLY A 313 2.78 -1.82 11.45
CA GLY A 313 2.88 -3.05 10.65
C GLY A 313 3.47 -4.19 11.47
N ARG A 314 4.58 -3.94 12.18
CA ARG A 314 5.21 -4.92 13.07
C ARG A 314 4.27 -5.39 14.18
N GLU A 315 3.62 -4.46 14.87
CA GLU A 315 2.70 -4.77 15.97
C GLU A 315 1.48 -5.56 15.50
N THR A 316 0.96 -5.24 14.31
CA THR A 316 -0.15 -5.96 13.69
C THR A 316 0.25 -7.39 13.33
N LEU A 317 1.44 -7.58 12.74
CA LEU A 317 1.99 -8.91 12.46
C LEU A 317 2.16 -9.73 13.74
N VAL A 318 2.80 -9.14 14.75
CA VAL A 318 3.00 -9.78 16.06
C VAL A 318 1.68 -10.15 16.73
N ALA A 319 0.67 -9.29 16.67
CA ALA A 319 -0.66 -9.57 17.21
C ALA A 319 -1.35 -10.72 16.44
N THR A 320 -1.26 -10.71 15.12
CA THR A 320 -1.81 -11.76 14.25
C THR A 320 -1.18 -13.11 14.57
N LEU A 321 0.15 -13.16 14.69
CA LEU A 321 0.88 -14.37 15.04
C LEU A 321 0.56 -14.84 16.46
N ARG A 322 0.38 -13.92 17.41
CA ARG A 322 -0.03 -14.26 18.77
C ARG A 322 -1.40 -14.93 18.80
N GLU A 323 -2.36 -14.42 18.04
CA GLU A 323 -3.69 -15.02 17.92
C GLU A 323 -3.66 -16.35 17.16
N ALA A 324 -2.83 -16.47 16.11
CA ALA A 324 -2.62 -17.74 15.42
C ALA A 324 -2.05 -18.81 16.37
N ALA A 325 -1.05 -18.47 17.18
CA ALA A 325 -0.48 -19.37 18.18
C ALA A 325 -1.55 -19.83 19.19
N ARG A 326 -2.40 -18.91 19.67
CA ARG A 326 -3.53 -19.24 20.57
C ARG A 326 -4.53 -20.19 19.91
N ALA A 327 -4.99 -19.88 18.70
CA ALA A 327 -5.95 -20.70 17.98
C ALA A 327 -5.41 -22.12 17.67
N ILE A 328 -4.13 -22.24 17.36
CA ILE A 328 -3.44 -23.54 17.20
C ILE A 328 -3.43 -24.28 18.54
N GLY A 329 -3.08 -23.58 19.63
CA GLY A 329 -3.10 -24.11 20.99
C GLY A 329 -4.46 -24.69 21.38
N ASP A 330 -5.53 -23.94 21.17
CA ASP A 330 -6.90 -24.34 21.49
C ASP A 330 -7.33 -25.56 20.66
N ARG A 331 -7.12 -25.55 19.35
CA ARG A 331 -7.48 -26.66 18.45
C ARG A 331 -6.75 -27.96 18.79
N ARG A 332 -5.48 -27.86 19.20
CA ARG A 332 -4.61 -29.02 19.50
C ARG A 332 -4.56 -29.37 20.98
N ALA A 333 -5.31 -28.66 21.82
CA ALA A 333 -5.31 -28.82 23.27
C ALA A 333 -3.90 -28.75 23.91
N VAL A 334 -3.07 -27.83 23.42
CA VAL A 334 -1.73 -27.53 23.96
C VAL A 334 -1.68 -26.11 24.52
N ALA A 335 -1.03 -25.92 25.66
CA ALA A 335 -0.87 -24.60 26.25
C ALA A 335 0.19 -23.78 25.51
N VAL A 336 -0.02 -22.47 25.41
CA VAL A 336 0.89 -21.55 24.70
C VAL A 336 1.37 -20.46 25.65
N ALA A 337 2.69 -20.31 25.78
CA ALA A 337 3.32 -19.18 26.45
C ALA A 337 3.97 -18.25 25.42
N TRP A 338 3.87 -16.95 25.67
CA TRP A 338 4.33 -15.90 24.77
C TRP A 338 5.03 -14.80 25.57
N GLU A 339 6.34 -14.68 25.38
CA GLU A 339 7.19 -13.74 26.11
C GLU A 339 7.90 -12.81 25.12
N VAL A 340 7.75 -11.50 25.31
CA VAL A 340 8.46 -10.51 24.49
C VAL A 340 9.85 -10.32 25.10
N VAL A 341 10.88 -10.75 24.38
CA VAL A 341 12.28 -10.67 24.82
C VAL A 341 12.85 -9.28 24.53
N GLN A 342 12.54 -8.71 23.36
CA GLN A 342 13.07 -7.42 22.94
C GLN A 342 12.10 -6.70 22.00
N ARG A 343 12.05 -5.37 22.11
CA ARG A 343 11.41 -4.48 21.12
C ARG A 343 12.34 -3.32 20.79
N ALA A 344 12.46 -3.04 19.50
CA ALA A 344 13.11 -1.85 18.98
C ALA A 344 12.15 -1.15 18.00
N PRO A 345 11.90 0.16 18.13
CA PRO A 345 11.02 0.87 17.23
C PRO A 345 11.63 1.00 15.83
N ALA A 346 10.77 1.15 14.83
CA ALA A 346 11.17 1.48 13.47
C ALA A 346 11.57 2.95 13.38
N VAL A 347 12.50 3.26 12.47
CA VAL A 347 12.97 4.63 12.25
C VAL A 347 12.65 5.03 10.82
N ALA A 348 11.76 6.00 10.65
CA ALA A 348 11.49 6.59 9.34
C ALA A 348 12.65 7.48 8.91
N CYS A 349 13.09 7.35 7.65
CA CYS A 349 14.00 8.34 7.08
C CYS A 349 13.24 9.65 6.80
N ASP A 350 13.91 10.78 7.00
CA ASP A 350 13.35 12.11 6.80
C ASP A 350 12.93 12.31 5.34
N PRO A 351 11.66 12.65 5.05
CA PRO A 351 11.19 12.79 3.68
C PRO A 351 11.98 13.84 2.88
N GLY A 352 12.36 14.95 3.51
CA GLY A 352 13.07 16.03 2.84
C GLY A 352 14.47 15.64 2.36
N LEU A 353 15.24 14.94 3.21
CA LEU A 353 16.57 14.43 2.84
C LEU A 353 16.48 13.23 1.89
N THR A 354 15.50 12.35 2.12
CA THR A 354 15.25 11.17 1.29
C THR A 354 14.86 11.57 -0.13
N ASP A 355 14.00 12.58 -0.29
CA ASP A 355 13.58 13.10 -1.60
C ASP A 355 14.73 13.77 -2.35
N ARG A 356 15.64 14.44 -1.64
CA ARG A 356 16.86 15.00 -2.23
C ARG A 356 17.83 13.91 -2.71
N LEU A 357 18.00 12.83 -1.94
CA LEU A 357 18.77 11.67 -2.40
C LEU A 357 18.14 11.03 -3.63
N ALA A 358 16.81 10.85 -3.63
CA ALA A 358 16.09 10.32 -4.79
C ALA A 358 16.24 11.23 -6.03
N ALA A 359 16.14 12.56 -5.85
CA ALA A 359 16.39 13.51 -6.93
C ALA A 359 17.83 13.45 -7.44
N ALA A 360 18.82 13.26 -6.55
CA ALA A 360 20.21 13.08 -6.94
C ALA A 360 20.41 11.81 -7.78
N VAL A 361 19.79 10.68 -7.41
CA VAL A 361 19.79 9.45 -8.23
C VAL A 361 19.18 9.69 -9.61
N THR A 362 17.98 10.30 -9.66
CA THR A 362 17.30 10.62 -10.93
C THR A 362 18.11 11.56 -11.82
N SER A 363 18.85 12.51 -11.22
CA SER A 363 19.70 13.45 -11.98
C SER A 363 20.87 12.78 -12.71
N LEU A 364 21.24 11.56 -12.32
CA LEU A 364 22.23 10.73 -13.01
C LEU A 364 21.61 9.81 -14.08
N GLY A 365 20.31 9.95 -14.35
CA GLY A 365 19.59 9.14 -15.34
C GLY A 365 19.20 7.74 -14.84
N LEU A 366 19.18 7.52 -13.52
CA LEU A 366 18.84 6.24 -12.91
C LEU A 366 17.48 6.29 -12.20
N PRO A 367 16.71 5.20 -12.17
CA PRO A 367 15.48 5.13 -11.38
C PRO A 367 15.78 5.16 -9.88
N ALA A 368 15.09 6.05 -9.15
CA ALA A 368 15.22 6.17 -7.70
C ALA A 368 14.35 5.15 -6.96
N HIS A 369 14.84 3.92 -6.82
CA HIS A 369 14.17 2.88 -6.04
C HIS A 369 14.22 3.20 -4.54
N ARG A 370 13.08 3.03 -3.86
CA ARG A 370 12.97 3.14 -2.40
C ARG A 370 12.74 1.79 -1.77
N LEU A 371 13.49 1.48 -0.71
CA LEU A 371 13.42 0.21 0.00
C LEU A 371 13.72 0.41 1.49
N PRO A 372 13.13 -0.40 2.39
CA PRO A 372 13.49 -0.34 3.81
C PRO A 372 14.81 -1.07 4.07
N SER A 373 15.51 -0.67 5.12
CA SER A 373 16.61 -1.46 5.70
C SER A 373 16.05 -2.51 6.65
N GLY A 374 16.38 -3.79 6.43
CA GLY A 374 16.07 -4.86 7.38
C GLY A 374 17.01 -4.91 8.58
N ALA A 375 18.20 -4.34 8.46
CA ALA A 375 19.21 -4.26 9.51
C ALA A 375 19.20 -2.90 10.20
N GLY A 376 19.72 -2.85 11.43
CA GLY A 376 19.96 -1.58 12.11
C GLY A 376 21.24 -0.92 11.63
N HIS A 377 21.38 0.37 11.92
CA HIS A 377 22.48 1.24 11.48
C HIS A 377 22.69 2.37 12.49
N ASP A 378 23.81 3.08 12.43
CA ASP A 378 24.07 4.28 13.26
C ASP A 378 22.96 5.34 13.14
N ALA A 379 22.31 5.43 11.98
CA ALA A 379 21.13 6.27 11.76
C ALA A 379 20.01 6.04 12.79
N VAL A 380 19.87 4.83 13.35
CA VAL A 380 18.86 4.53 14.39
C VAL A 380 19.09 5.38 15.63
N ALA A 381 20.34 5.51 16.09
CA ALA A 381 20.66 6.32 17.26
C ALA A 381 20.56 7.82 16.96
N LEU A 382 20.97 8.26 15.77
CA LEU A 382 20.95 9.67 15.40
C LEU A 382 19.56 10.23 15.08
N ALA A 383 18.60 9.40 14.72
CA ALA A 383 17.21 9.81 14.53
C ALA A 383 16.58 10.44 15.78
N GLY A 384 17.13 10.17 16.97
CA GLY A 384 16.73 10.83 18.21
C GLY A 384 17.12 12.31 18.33
N ILE A 385 18.07 12.79 17.51
CA ILE A 385 18.62 14.15 17.61
C ILE A 385 18.59 14.94 16.28
N CYS A 386 18.40 14.30 15.13
CA CYS A 386 18.32 14.98 13.85
C CYS A 386 17.57 14.17 12.77
N PRO A 387 17.13 14.81 11.68
CA PRO A 387 16.64 14.11 10.49
C PRO A 387 17.69 13.15 9.92
N VAL A 388 17.31 11.92 9.55
CA VAL A 388 18.23 10.91 8.99
C VAL A 388 17.81 10.50 7.59
N ALA A 389 18.76 10.21 6.71
CA ALA A 389 18.49 9.55 5.42
C ALA A 389 19.62 8.58 5.09
N MET A 390 19.35 7.56 4.27
CA MET A 390 20.38 6.63 3.87
C MET A 390 20.33 6.29 2.38
N LEU A 391 21.49 5.92 1.84
CA LEU A 391 21.66 5.42 0.48
C LEU A 391 22.32 4.04 0.56
N PHE A 392 21.67 3.03 0.01
CA PHE A 392 22.28 1.73 -0.21
C PHE A 392 23.07 1.67 -1.51
N VAL A 393 24.18 0.96 -1.48
CA VAL A 393 24.99 0.57 -2.64
C VAL A 393 24.85 -0.94 -2.84
N ARG A 394 24.66 -1.36 -4.09
CA ARG A 394 24.48 -2.78 -4.44
C ARG A 394 25.68 -3.63 -3.98
N CYS A 395 25.39 -4.75 -3.31
CA CYS A 395 26.37 -5.77 -2.94
C CYS A 395 26.09 -7.07 -3.71
N ALA A 396 27.15 -7.73 -4.19
CA ALA A 396 27.04 -8.98 -4.96
C ALA A 396 26.35 -10.09 -4.14
N GLY A 397 25.28 -10.66 -4.68
CA GLY A 397 24.44 -11.66 -4.02
C GLY A 397 23.75 -11.18 -2.74
N GLY A 398 23.83 -9.88 -2.42
CA GLY A 398 23.38 -9.34 -1.14
C GLY A 398 24.13 -9.82 0.08
N VAL A 399 25.37 -10.29 -0.11
CA VAL A 399 26.18 -10.88 0.96
C VAL A 399 26.75 -9.78 1.86
N SER A 400 26.48 -9.85 3.16
CA SER A 400 27.11 -9.01 4.19
C SER A 400 27.68 -9.88 5.30
N HIS A 401 28.54 -9.30 6.17
CA HIS A 401 29.15 -10.02 7.30
C HIS A 401 29.89 -11.30 6.91
N HIS A 402 30.42 -11.34 5.69
CA HIS A 402 31.09 -12.52 5.14
C HIS A 402 32.21 -12.09 4.18
N PRO A 403 33.33 -12.85 4.05
CA PRO A 403 34.47 -12.43 3.24
C PRO A 403 34.18 -12.30 1.74
N ALA A 404 33.09 -12.91 1.27
CA ALA A 404 32.63 -12.83 -0.12
C ALA A 404 31.91 -11.50 -0.47
N GLU A 405 31.71 -10.61 0.51
CA GLU A 405 31.16 -9.28 0.27
C GLU A 405 31.94 -8.53 -0.81
N HIS A 406 31.21 -7.99 -1.78
CA HIS A 406 31.79 -7.30 -2.91
C HIS A 406 30.87 -6.20 -3.44
N VAL A 407 31.43 -5.00 -3.56
CA VAL A 407 30.80 -3.87 -4.24
C VAL A 407 31.63 -3.55 -5.48
N ALA A 408 30.99 -3.50 -6.64
CA ALA A 408 31.66 -3.21 -7.90
C ALA A 408 32.10 -1.74 -7.95
N THR A 409 33.31 -1.46 -8.45
CA THR A 409 33.81 -0.08 -8.59
C THR A 409 32.88 0.86 -9.36
N PRO A 410 32.18 0.43 -10.43
CA PRO A 410 31.17 1.25 -11.09
C PRO A 410 30.01 1.68 -10.17
N ASP A 411 29.59 0.82 -9.24
CA ASP A 411 28.51 1.13 -8.28
C ASP A 411 28.99 2.16 -7.25
N ILE A 412 30.25 2.06 -6.82
CA ILE A 412 30.93 3.07 -5.99
C ILE A 412 30.97 4.42 -6.72
N ALA A 413 31.27 4.45 -8.02
CA ALA A 413 31.29 5.67 -8.82
C ALA A 413 29.91 6.34 -8.89
N ILE A 414 28.85 5.54 -9.02
CA ILE A 414 27.48 6.05 -9.02
C ILE A 414 27.10 6.59 -7.64
N ALA A 415 27.41 5.86 -6.56
CA ALA A 415 27.17 6.34 -5.20
C ALA A 415 27.89 7.67 -4.89
N LEU A 416 29.14 7.83 -5.35
CA LEU A 416 29.86 9.11 -5.29
C LEU A 416 29.13 10.21 -6.07
N GLY A 417 28.69 9.93 -7.29
CA GLY A 417 27.92 10.88 -8.09
C GLY A 417 26.64 11.34 -7.40
N VAL A 418 25.93 10.43 -6.72
CA VAL A 418 24.73 10.76 -5.95
C VAL A 418 25.09 11.65 -4.76
N ALA A 419 26.12 11.31 -3.99
CA ALA A 419 26.58 12.11 -2.86
C ALA A 419 27.00 13.52 -3.30
N ASP A 420 27.75 13.65 -4.40
CA ASP A 420 28.18 14.93 -4.95
C ASP A 420 26.95 15.80 -5.34
N ARG A 421 25.96 15.22 -6.02
CA ARG A 421 24.72 15.92 -6.43
C ARG A 421 23.86 16.33 -5.24
N PHE A 422 23.72 15.44 -4.26
CA PHE A 422 22.99 15.71 -3.02
C PHE A 422 23.61 16.89 -2.26
N LEU A 423 24.94 16.90 -2.09
CA LEU A 423 25.64 17.99 -1.40
C LEU A 423 25.56 19.32 -2.16
N ALA A 424 25.65 19.28 -3.49
CA ALA A 424 25.51 20.47 -4.33
C ALA A 424 24.10 21.06 -4.25
N ASP A 425 23.05 20.24 -4.32
CA ASP A 425 21.65 20.67 -4.16
C ASP A 425 21.40 21.27 -2.77
N LEU A 426 21.94 20.64 -1.72
CA LEU A 426 21.82 21.17 -0.36
C LEU A 426 22.50 22.53 -0.21
N ALA A 427 23.64 22.75 -0.89
CA ALA A 427 24.35 24.03 -0.87
C ALA A 427 23.65 25.13 -1.68
N ALA A 428 22.88 24.78 -2.72
CA ALA A 428 22.17 25.73 -3.58
C ALA A 428 20.84 26.25 -2.99
N ALA A 429 20.30 25.63 -1.95
CA ALA A 429 19.02 26.02 -1.36
C ALA A 429 19.06 27.43 -0.72
N PRO A 430 18.08 28.33 -0.98
CA PRO A 430 18.08 29.68 -0.43
C PRO A 430 17.95 29.67 1.11
N ARG A 431 18.81 30.48 1.76
CA ARG A 431 18.88 30.64 3.22
C ARG A 431 17.52 31.08 3.80
N ARG A 432 16.92 30.26 4.67
CA ARG A 432 15.91 30.74 5.63
C ARG A 432 16.59 31.73 6.59
N GLY A 433 16.37 33.01 6.38
CA GLY A 433 16.96 34.10 7.16
C GLY A 433 16.50 34.11 8.62
N ARG A 434 17.47 34.23 9.52
CA ARG A 434 17.33 34.50 10.95
C ARG A 434 16.96 35.98 11.13
N ALA A 435 15.81 36.28 11.76
CA ALA A 435 15.34 37.66 11.97
C ALA A 435 16.10 38.37 13.12
N PRO A 436 16.40 39.69 13.01
CA PRO A 436 16.91 40.47 14.12
C PRO A 436 15.78 41.04 15.01
N SER A 437 16.12 41.15 16.29
CA SER A 437 15.37 41.69 17.43
C SER A 437 14.83 43.11 17.23
N THR A 438 13.51 43.30 17.43
CA THR A 438 12.89 44.49 18.04
C THR A 438 11.58 44.10 18.75
N SER A 439 11.35 44.64 19.95
CA SER A 439 10.18 44.38 20.83
C SER A 439 8.94 45.22 20.43
N PRO A 440 7.74 44.95 20.97
CA PRO A 440 6.74 44.04 20.44
C PRO A 440 5.59 44.83 19.78
N ARG A 441 5.44 44.72 18.47
CA ARG A 441 4.11 44.88 17.85
C ARG A 441 3.60 43.49 17.56
N ARG A 442 2.48 43.15 18.22
CA ARG A 442 1.76 41.89 18.09
C ARG A 442 1.66 41.54 16.59
N PRO A 443 2.28 40.45 16.10
CA PRO A 443 2.10 40.04 14.72
C PRO A 443 0.63 39.66 14.53
N PRO A 444 0.04 39.88 13.35
CA PRO A 444 -1.24 39.24 13.05
C PRO A 444 -1.01 37.74 13.16
N GLU A 445 -1.88 37.06 13.90
CA GLU A 445 -1.87 35.61 14.03
C GLU A 445 -1.70 34.95 12.65
N PRO A 446 -0.89 33.88 12.51
CA PRO A 446 -0.93 33.10 11.30
C PRO A 446 -2.39 32.65 11.15
N ARG A 447 -3.07 33.11 10.10
CA ARG A 447 -4.39 32.57 9.76
C ARG A 447 -4.17 31.08 9.50
N MET A 448 -4.50 30.24 10.48
CA MET A 448 -4.71 28.82 10.23
C MET A 448 -5.66 28.73 9.04
N ALA A 449 -5.27 28.02 7.99
CA ALA A 449 -6.18 27.74 6.89
C ALA A 449 -7.42 27.08 7.49
N THR A 450 -8.56 27.77 7.40
CA THR A 450 -9.84 27.23 7.89
C THR A 450 -10.22 26.06 6.99
N PHE A 451 -10.39 24.88 7.56
CA PHE A 451 -10.85 23.70 6.81
C PHE A 451 -12.25 23.96 6.24
N ASP A 452 -12.57 23.37 5.10
CA ASP A 452 -13.94 23.40 4.60
C ASP A 452 -14.84 22.48 5.44
N LEU A 453 -14.30 21.32 5.80
CA LEU A 453 -15.01 20.30 6.57
C LEU A 453 -14.07 19.63 7.57
N LEU A 454 -14.54 19.45 8.80
CA LEU A 454 -13.87 18.67 9.82
C LEU A 454 -14.85 17.65 10.43
N VAL A 455 -14.60 16.38 10.18
CA VAL A 455 -15.35 15.26 10.77
C VAL A 455 -14.65 14.84 12.05
N ARG A 456 -15.37 14.80 13.17
CA ARG A 456 -14.81 14.51 14.50
C ARG A 456 -15.21 13.15 15.03
N GLY A 457 -14.27 12.43 15.62
CA GLY A 457 -14.52 11.29 16.51
C GLY A 457 -15.08 10.02 15.85
N GLY A 458 -15.07 9.93 14.53
CA GLY A 458 -15.57 8.78 13.77
C GLY A 458 -14.61 7.59 13.73
N THR A 459 -15.12 6.42 13.35
CA THR A 459 -14.28 5.26 13.03
C THR A 459 -13.97 5.26 11.53
N LEU A 460 -12.78 5.73 11.18
CA LEU A 460 -12.28 5.80 9.81
C LEU A 460 -11.98 4.39 9.29
N VAL A 461 -12.63 4.01 8.19
CA VAL A 461 -12.40 2.73 7.49
C VAL A 461 -11.37 2.97 6.40
N LEU A 462 -10.09 2.85 6.76
CA LEU A 462 -8.96 3.02 5.83
C LEU A 462 -8.68 1.71 5.10
N ALA A 463 -7.86 1.78 4.03
CA ALA A 463 -7.57 0.62 3.17
C ALA A 463 -6.96 -0.56 3.95
N ASP A 464 -6.11 -0.29 4.94
CA ASP A 464 -5.38 -1.29 5.71
C ASP A 464 -5.95 -1.54 7.12
N ARG A 465 -6.78 -0.62 7.64
CA ARG A 465 -7.21 -0.62 9.06
C ARG A 465 -8.46 0.22 9.32
N THR A 466 -9.15 -0.11 10.40
CA THR A 466 -10.17 0.76 11.01
C THR A 466 -9.57 1.47 12.21
N VAL A 467 -9.73 2.80 12.31
CA VAL A 467 -9.16 3.59 13.41
C VAL A 467 -10.10 4.71 13.80
N ARG A 468 -10.20 5.00 15.11
CA ARG A 468 -10.93 6.19 15.57
C ARG A 468 -10.11 7.44 15.30
N GLY A 469 -10.73 8.48 14.75
CA GLY A 469 -10.06 9.76 14.52
C GLY A 469 -10.93 10.76 13.78
N ASP A 470 -10.32 11.88 13.47
CA ASP A 470 -10.88 12.99 12.74
C ASP A 470 -10.41 12.98 11.28
N LEU A 471 -11.20 13.58 10.41
CA LEU A 471 -10.88 13.82 9.00
C LEU A 471 -11.08 15.30 8.69
N ALA A 472 -10.00 15.95 8.24
CA ALA A 472 -10.05 17.33 7.77
C ALA A 472 -9.97 17.39 6.25
N ALA A 473 -10.83 18.21 5.65
CA ALA A 473 -10.85 18.46 4.22
C ALA A 473 -10.73 19.96 3.90
N LEU A 474 -10.00 20.25 2.84
CA LEU A 474 -9.79 21.59 2.29
C LEU A 474 -9.73 21.49 0.76
N ASP A 475 -10.40 22.41 0.07
CA ASP A 475 -10.49 22.46 -1.39
C ASP A 475 -10.94 21.12 -2.00
N GLY A 476 -11.88 20.48 -1.31
CA GLY A 476 -12.49 19.20 -1.69
C GLY A 476 -11.58 17.97 -1.58
N ARG A 477 -10.39 18.10 -0.96
CA ARG A 477 -9.47 16.99 -0.70
C ARG A 477 -9.29 16.74 0.79
N VAL A 478 -8.99 15.49 1.14
CA VAL A 478 -8.54 15.13 2.48
C VAL A 478 -7.12 15.68 2.67
N ILE A 479 -6.92 16.52 3.67
CA ILE A 479 -5.60 17.12 3.97
C ILE A 479 -4.97 16.56 5.24
N ALA A 480 -5.78 15.99 6.14
CA ALA A 480 -5.29 15.35 7.36
C ALA A 480 -6.28 14.28 7.86
N LEU A 481 -5.71 13.24 8.45
CA LEU A 481 -6.39 12.19 9.19
C LEU A 481 -5.61 12.00 10.50
N GLY A 482 -6.28 11.96 11.64
CA GLY A 482 -5.58 11.78 12.91
C GLY A 482 -6.49 12.00 14.12
N PRO A 483 -6.01 11.69 15.33
CA PRO A 483 -6.73 12.05 16.55
C PRO A 483 -6.72 13.57 16.76
N ASP A 484 -7.83 14.10 17.26
CA ASP A 484 -7.95 15.46 17.82
C ASP A 484 -7.39 16.56 16.89
N LEU A 485 -7.85 16.58 15.63
CA LEU A 485 -7.37 17.59 14.66
C LEU A 485 -7.79 18.99 15.10
N ALA A 486 -6.79 19.87 15.24
CA ALA A 486 -6.94 21.25 15.67
C ALA A 486 -7.04 22.20 14.46
N GLY A 487 -7.92 23.19 14.58
CA GLY A 487 -8.11 24.23 13.56
C GLY A 487 -9.59 24.56 13.36
N PRO A 488 -9.92 25.80 12.95
CA PRO A 488 -11.28 26.17 12.62
C PRO A 488 -11.73 25.46 11.33
N ALA A 489 -12.98 25.05 11.26
CA ALA A 489 -13.62 24.52 10.06
C ALA A 489 -14.91 25.27 9.73
N ARG A 490 -15.25 25.38 8.45
CA ARG A 490 -16.53 25.99 8.01
C ARG A 490 -17.72 25.11 8.39
N GLU A 491 -17.59 23.80 8.22
CA GLU A 491 -18.52 22.81 8.75
C GLU A 491 -17.79 21.83 9.67
N GLU A 492 -18.32 21.60 10.86
CA GLU A 492 -17.91 20.50 11.73
C GLU A 492 -19.01 19.44 11.78
N VAL A 493 -18.61 18.17 11.71
CA VAL A 493 -19.52 17.02 11.76
C VAL A 493 -19.10 16.09 12.88
N ASP A 494 -19.94 15.94 13.88
CA ASP A 494 -19.77 14.90 14.90
C ASP A 494 -20.10 13.52 14.29
N ALA A 495 -19.08 12.67 14.19
CA ALA A 495 -19.16 11.29 13.74
C ALA A 495 -18.98 10.29 14.88
N SER A 496 -19.12 10.72 16.14
CA SER A 496 -19.06 9.83 17.30
C SER A 496 -20.03 8.66 17.18
N GLY A 497 -19.51 7.44 17.26
CA GLY A 497 -20.30 6.20 17.09
C GLY A 497 -20.58 5.82 15.63
N LEU A 498 -20.21 6.66 14.67
CA LEU A 498 -20.36 6.40 13.23
C LEU A 498 -19.06 5.89 12.61
N HIS A 499 -19.20 5.24 11.47
CA HIS A 499 -18.09 4.76 10.65
C HIS A 499 -17.99 5.62 9.38
N VAL A 500 -16.77 6.02 9.04
CA VAL A 500 -16.47 6.81 7.85
C VAL A 500 -15.91 5.85 6.80
N PHE A 501 -16.72 5.51 5.81
CA PHE A 501 -16.29 4.69 4.67
C PHE A 501 -15.82 5.59 3.53
N PRO A 502 -14.82 5.17 2.72
CA PRO A 502 -14.61 5.78 1.40
C PRO A 502 -15.93 5.79 0.63
N GLY A 503 -16.19 6.85 -0.14
CA GLY A 503 -17.40 6.95 -0.93
C GLY A 503 -17.51 5.77 -1.90
N VAL A 504 -18.70 5.17 -2.00
CA VAL A 504 -18.90 3.99 -2.86
C VAL A 504 -18.63 4.37 -4.33
N VAL A 505 -17.92 3.48 -5.03
CA VAL A 505 -17.62 3.55 -6.46
C VAL A 505 -18.37 2.40 -7.13
N ASP A 506 -19.55 2.68 -7.67
CA ASP A 506 -20.39 1.67 -8.32
C ASP A 506 -20.02 1.55 -9.80
N ALA A 507 -19.31 0.50 -10.18
CA ALA A 507 -18.76 0.32 -11.53
C ALA A 507 -19.80 -0.05 -12.61
N HIS A 508 -21.04 -0.34 -12.21
CA HIS A 508 -22.03 -0.90 -13.11
C HIS A 508 -23.44 -0.35 -12.81
N VAL A 509 -23.79 0.75 -13.46
CA VAL A 509 -25.14 1.33 -13.41
C VAL A 509 -25.65 1.64 -14.82
N HIS A 510 -26.97 1.57 -15.01
CA HIS A 510 -27.66 1.98 -16.23
C HIS A 510 -28.61 3.13 -15.89
N LEU A 511 -28.15 4.37 -16.08
CA LEU A 511 -28.94 5.58 -15.82
C LEU A 511 -29.85 5.94 -16.99
N ASN A 512 -29.63 5.34 -18.16
CA ASN A 512 -30.52 5.40 -19.34
C ASN A 512 -30.73 6.79 -19.95
N ASP A 513 -29.90 7.77 -19.55
CA ASP A 513 -29.91 9.15 -20.04
C ASP A 513 -28.75 9.34 -21.04
N PRO A 514 -28.96 9.98 -22.21
CA PRO A 514 -30.20 10.53 -22.75
C PRO A 514 -31.14 9.47 -23.35
N GLY A 515 -32.33 9.92 -23.77
CA GLY A 515 -33.24 9.16 -24.63
C GLY A 515 -34.23 8.24 -23.91
N ARG A 516 -33.79 7.44 -22.94
CA ARG A 516 -34.67 6.66 -22.04
C ARG A 516 -34.58 7.17 -20.60
N ALA A 517 -34.45 8.49 -20.44
CA ALA A 517 -34.32 9.14 -19.13
C ALA A 517 -35.57 8.97 -18.23
N ASP A 518 -36.70 8.55 -18.80
CA ASP A 518 -37.90 8.13 -18.08
C ASP A 518 -37.77 6.74 -17.44
N TRP A 519 -36.77 5.93 -17.80
CA TRP A 519 -36.45 4.68 -17.11
C TRP A 519 -35.73 4.96 -15.78
N GLU A 520 -34.83 5.95 -15.76
CA GLU A 520 -34.20 6.48 -14.55
C GLU A 520 -33.80 7.93 -14.73
N GLY A 521 -32.79 8.22 -15.55
CA GLY A 521 -32.24 9.55 -15.75
C GLY A 521 -31.13 9.89 -14.76
N ILE A 522 -30.21 10.79 -15.15
CA ILE A 522 -29.03 11.13 -14.33
C ILE A 522 -29.43 11.63 -12.93
N SER A 523 -30.40 12.54 -12.85
CA SER A 523 -30.75 13.23 -11.59
C SER A 523 -31.33 12.28 -10.51
N PRO A 524 -32.40 11.51 -10.76
CA PRO A 524 -32.91 10.58 -9.75
C PRO A 524 -31.96 9.39 -9.49
N GLY A 525 -31.28 8.86 -10.51
CA GLY A 525 -30.33 7.78 -10.32
C GLY A 525 -29.12 8.17 -9.47
N THR A 526 -28.54 9.36 -9.71
CA THR A 526 -27.44 9.87 -8.85
C THR A 526 -27.94 10.30 -7.46
N ALA A 527 -29.22 10.65 -7.30
CA ALA A 527 -29.81 10.85 -5.98
C ALA A 527 -29.94 9.54 -5.19
N ALA A 528 -30.34 8.45 -5.85
CA ALA A 528 -30.39 7.10 -5.28
C ALA A 528 -29.01 6.60 -4.85
N LEU A 529 -28.00 6.75 -5.73
CA LEU A 529 -26.62 6.46 -5.42
C LEU A 529 -26.10 7.27 -4.22
N ALA A 530 -26.33 8.59 -4.20
CA ALA A 530 -25.93 9.43 -3.08
C ALA A 530 -26.60 9.01 -1.76
N ALA A 531 -27.90 8.68 -1.78
CA ALA A 531 -28.63 8.19 -0.61
C ALA A 531 -28.05 6.85 -0.09
N GLY A 532 -27.52 6.02 -0.98
CA GLY A 532 -26.85 4.74 -0.68
C GLY A 532 -25.38 4.84 -0.26
N GLY A 533 -24.80 6.05 -0.20
CA GLY A 533 -23.39 6.26 0.19
C GLY A 533 -22.40 6.31 -0.98
N ALA A 534 -22.87 6.31 -2.23
CA ALA A 534 -22.01 6.43 -3.40
C ALA A 534 -21.65 7.88 -3.71
N THR A 535 -20.40 8.07 -4.12
CA THR A 535 -19.85 9.35 -4.57
C THR A 535 -19.32 9.25 -6.00
N THR A 536 -19.21 8.04 -6.53
CA THR A 536 -18.83 7.80 -7.93
C THR A 536 -19.59 6.62 -8.50
N ALA A 537 -19.98 6.71 -9.76
CA ALA A 537 -20.47 5.55 -10.50
C ALA A 537 -19.98 5.54 -11.96
N CYS A 538 -19.91 4.37 -12.58
CA CYS A 538 -19.58 4.20 -13.99
C CYS A 538 -20.84 3.82 -14.77
N ASP A 539 -21.36 4.74 -15.58
CA ASP A 539 -22.59 4.53 -16.34
C ASP A 539 -22.31 3.71 -17.61
N MET A 540 -23.13 2.66 -17.81
CA MET A 540 -23.03 1.72 -18.91
C MET A 540 -23.48 2.34 -20.24
N PRO A 541 -22.97 1.84 -21.39
CA PRO A 541 -23.15 2.51 -22.68
C PRO A 541 -24.45 2.18 -23.39
N LEU A 542 -25.32 1.35 -22.80
CA LEU A 542 -26.56 0.88 -23.40
C LEU A 542 -27.78 1.37 -22.62
N ASN A 543 -28.97 1.04 -23.13
CA ASN A 543 -30.28 1.50 -22.71
C ASN A 543 -30.53 3.01 -22.92
N SER A 544 -29.53 3.86 -22.74
CA SER A 544 -29.58 5.24 -23.24
C SER A 544 -29.68 5.26 -24.77
N LEU A 545 -30.36 6.27 -25.30
CA LEU A 545 -30.52 6.49 -26.73
C LEU A 545 -29.97 7.88 -27.14
N PRO A 546 -29.00 7.93 -28.08
CA PRO A 546 -28.27 6.78 -28.63
C PRO A 546 -27.39 6.08 -27.58
N PRO A 547 -27.06 4.78 -27.77
CA PRO A 547 -26.05 4.12 -26.94
C PRO A 547 -24.68 4.78 -27.15
N THR A 548 -23.82 4.75 -26.13
CA THR A 548 -22.50 5.40 -26.14
C THR A 548 -21.47 4.58 -26.92
N VAL A 549 -21.69 4.45 -28.23
CA VAL A 549 -20.84 3.70 -29.18
C VAL A 549 -19.99 4.63 -30.07
N ASP A 550 -20.16 5.95 -29.93
CA ASP A 550 -19.40 6.95 -30.66
C ASP A 550 -19.24 8.25 -29.86
N GLY A 551 -18.43 9.18 -30.38
CA GLY A 551 -18.18 10.44 -29.70
C GLY A 551 -19.40 11.34 -29.54
N ALA A 552 -20.33 11.34 -30.51
CA ALA A 552 -21.53 12.17 -30.41
C ALA A 552 -22.46 11.70 -29.29
N ALA A 553 -22.63 10.38 -29.14
CA ALA A 553 -23.37 9.78 -28.04
C ALA A 553 -22.68 9.99 -26.69
N PHE A 554 -21.34 9.92 -26.64
CA PHE A 554 -20.56 10.28 -25.45
C PHE A 554 -20.82 11.74 -25.05
N ASP A 555 -20.72 12.66 -25.99
CA ASP A 555 -20.85 14.10 -25.74
C ASP A 555 -22.28 14.45 -25.29
N ALA A 556 -23.30 13.78 -25.83
CA ALA A 556 -24.69 13.90 -25.40
C ALA A 556 -24.88 13.41 -23.95
N LYS A 557 -24.29 12.27 -23.59
CA LYS A 557 -24.33 11.75 -22.21
C LYS A 557 -23.54 12.66 -21.25
N ALA A 558 -22.38 13.17 -21.65
CA ALA A 558 -21.61 14.14 -20.88
C ALA A 558 -22.41 15.43 -20.60
N ALA A 559 -23.19 15.91 -21.58
CA ALA A 559 -24.10 17.04 -21.39
C ALA A 559 -25.23 16.73 -20.40
N ALA A 560 -25.82 15.53 -20.45
CA ALA A 560 -26.82 15.09 -19.47
C ALA A 560 -26.24 15.02 -18.04
N ILE A 561 -25.00 14.53 -17.90
CA ILE A 561 -24.26 14.53 -16.62
C ILE A 561 -24.10 15.96 -16.09
N ALA A 562 -23.61 16.87 -16.92
CA ALA A 562 -23.44 18.28 -16.55
C ALA A 562 -24.78 18.96 -16.17
N GLY A 563 -25.90 18.49 -16.73
CA GLY A 563 -27.23 19.03 -16.48
C GLY A 563 -27.86 18.61 -15.14
N GLY A 564 -27.38 17.57 -14.46
CA GLY A 564 -28.09 17.06 -13.28
C GLY A 564 -27.41 16.03 -12.38
N ALA A 565 -26.13 15.70 -12.59
CA ALA A 565 -25.45 14.70 -11.75
C ALA A 565 -25.18 15.20 -10.34
N ARG A 566 -25.58 14.44 -9.32
CA ARG A 566 -25.29 14.75 -7.91
C ARG A 566 -23.95 14.22 -7.41
N ILE A 567 -23.51 13.11 -8.00
CA ILE A 567 -22.23 12.46 -7.72
C ILE A 567 -21.35 12.48 -8.96
N ASP A 568 -20.06 12.23 -8.80
CA ASP A 568 -19.17 12.15 -9.95
C ASP A 568 -19.47 10.89 -10.79
N LEU A 569 -19.41 11.00 -12.11
CA LEU A 569 -19.73 9.90 -13.04
C LEU A 569 -18.59 9.65 -14.00
N ALA A 570 -18.26 8.39 -14.23
CA ALA A 570 -17.41 7.96 -15.34
C ALA A 570 -18.27 7.20 -16.37
N LEU A 571 -17.79 7.06 -17.60
CA LEU A 571 -18.54 6.45 -18.69
C LEU A 571 -17.83 5.22 -19.24
N TRP A 572 -18.59 4.16 -19.48
CA TRP A 572 -18.18 3.06 -20.36
C TRP A 572 -18.42 3.43 -21.83
N GLY A 573 -17.55 2.93 -22.71
CA GLY A 573 -17.79 2.93 -24.16
C GLY A 573 -18.43 1.64 -24.62
N GLY A 574 -19.23 1.66 -25.67
CA GLY A 574 -19.84 0.46 -26.26
C GLY A 574 -18.94 -0.21 -27.29
N LEU A 575 -18.82 -1.54 -27.21
CA LEU A 575 -18.19 -2.38 -28.23
C LEU A 575 -19.29 -3.22 -28.90
N VAL A 576 -19.64 -2.86 -30.13
CA VAL A 576 -20.72 -3.48 -30.92
C VAL A 576 -20.21 -3.82 -32.34
N PRO A 577 -20.85 -4.77 -33.05
CA PRO A 577 -20.52 -5.09 -34.44
C PRO A 577 -20.52 -3.87 -35.38
N GLY A 578 -19.58 -3.85 -36.32
CA GLY A 578 -19.54 -2.89 -37.43
C GLY A 578 -18.77 -1.58 -37.18
N ASP A 579 -18.61 -1.14 -35.92
CA ASP A 579 -18.11 0.20 -35.58
C ASP A 579 -16.84 0.21 -34.70
N LEU A 580 -15.95 -0.77 -34.86
CA LEU A 580 -14.76 -0.94 -33.99
C LEU A 580 -13.73 0.21 -34.08
N ASP A 581 -13.72 0.99 -35.16
CA ASP A 581 -12.83 2.14 -35.31
C ASP A 581 -13.23 3.31 -34.38
N ARG A 582 -14.47 3.32 -33.87
CA ARG A 582 -14.95 4.35 -32.93
C ARG A 582 -14.46 4.14 -31.50
N LEU A 583 -13.84 2.99 -31.20
CA LEU A 583 -13.26 2.71 -29.88
C LEU A 583 -12.16 3.72 -29.55
N ASP A 584 -11.31 4.08 -30.51
CA ASP A 584 -10.26 5.11 -30.34
C ASP A 584 -10.87 6.46 -29.97
N GLU A 585 -11.93 6.86 -30.67
CA GLU A 585 -12.62 8.13 -30.44
C GLU A 585 -13.17 8.20 -29.00
N LEU A 586 -13.77 7.11 -28.51
CA LEU A 586 -14.26 7.00 -27.14
C LEU A 586 -13.11 6.99 -26.13
N ALA A 587 -12.00 6.34 -26.46
CA ALA A 587 -10.82 6.30 -25.61
C ALA A 587 -10.22 7.69 -25.39
N GLU A 588 -10.10 8.48 -26.46
CA GLU A 588 -9.63 9.87 -26.41
C GLU A 588 -10.53 10.77 -25.53
N ARG A 589 -11.84 10.51 -25.53
CA ARG A 589 -12.81 11.22 -24.67
C ARG A 589 -12.76 10.81 -23.19
N GLY A 590 -12.09 9.69 -22.90
CA GLY A 590 -11.79 9.24 -21.55
C GLY A 590 -12.80 8.28 -20.95
N VAL A 591 -13.32 7.33 -21.72
CA VAL A 591 -14.08 6.20 -21.15
C VAL A 591 -13.22 5.33 -20.23
N VAL A 592 -13.84 4.66 -19.25
CA VAL A 592 -13.12 3.76 -18.31
C VAL A 592 -12.66 2.46 -18.97
N GLY A 593 -13.34 2.06 -20.03
CA GLY A 593 -13.11 0.85 -20.81
C GLY A 593 -14.29 0.65 -21.76
N PHE A 594 -14.37 -0.54 -22.36
CA PHE A 594 -15.45 -0.87 -23.30
C PHE A 594 -16.33 -1.98 -22.74
N LYS A 595 -17.64 -1.92 -22.98
CA LYS A 595 -18.59 -2.95 -22.61
C LYS A 595 -19.10 -3.65 -23.87
N ALA A 596 -19.09 -4.98 -23.86
CA ALA A 596 -19.68 -5.84 -24.87
C ALA A 596 -20.73 -6.77 -24.27
N PHE A 597 -21.65 -7.25 -25.10
CA PHE A 597 -22.62 -8.28 -24.77
C PHE A 597 -22.32 -9.52 -25.61
N MET A 598 -22.20 -10.70 -24.98
CA MET A 598 -22.00 -11.97 -25.68
C MET A 598 -23.32 -12.67 -26.03
N SER A 599 -24.43 -12.14 -25.54
CA SER A 599 -25.81 -12.55 -25.81
C SER A 599 -26.70 -11.34 -26.03
N ASP A 600 -27.93 -11.57 -26.51
CA ASP A 600 -28.92 -10.51 -26.67
C ASP A 600 -29.04 -9.61 -25.42
N SER A 601 -28.86 -8.30 -25.61
CA SER A 601 -28.92 -7.26 -24.57
C SER A 601 -30.35 -6.86 -24.21
N GLY A 602 -31.34 -7.33 -24.98
CA GLY A 602 -32.74 -6.95 -24.84
C GLY A 602 -33.11 -5.65 -25.55
N VAL A 603 -32.14 -4.95 -26.15
CA VAL A 603 -32.35 -3.70 -26.89
C VAL A 603 -31.63 -3.78 -28.26
N PRO A 604 -32.34 -3.62 -29.40
CA PRO A 604 -31.74 -3.80 -30.72
C PRO A 604 -30.66 -2.76 -31.05
N GLU A 605 -30.67 -1.61 -30.37
CA GLU A 605 -29.68 -0.55 -30.57
C GLU A 605 -28.29 -0.91 -30.01
N PHE A 606 -28.20 -1.94 -29.15
CA PHE A 606 -26.93 -2.45 -28.62
C PHE A 606 -26.80 -3.96 -28.93
N PRO A 607 -26.51 -4.34 -30.19
CA PRO A 607 -26.46 -5.73 -30.59
C PRO A 607 -25.30 -6.49 -29.92
N ALA A 608 -25.51 -7.80 -29.73
CA ALA A 608 -24.47 -8.69 -29.20
C ALA A 608 -23.25 -8.74 -30.12
N ALA A 609 -22.06 -8.73 -29.54
CA ALA A 609 -20.81 -8.92 -30.25
C ALA A 609 -20.60 -10.42 -30.54
N ASP A 610 -20.53 -10.77 -31.83
CA ASP A 610 -20.08 -12.10 -32.22
C ASP A 610 -18.59 -12.30 -31.89
N GLU A 611 -18.11 -13.55 -32.00
CA GLU A 611 -16.74 -13.90 -31.63
C GLU A 611 -15.70 -13.06 -32.40
N ARG A 612 -15.96 -12.79 -33.69
CA ARG A 612 -15.07 -11.96 -34.52
C ARG A 612 -15.04 -10.51 -34.03
N THR A 613 -16.20 -9.94 -33.69
CA THR A 613 -16.33 -8.58 -33.17
C THR A 613 -15.63 -8.46 -31.83
N LEU A 614 -15.85 -9.42 -30.94
CA LEU A 614 -15.24 -9.44 -29.61
C LEU A 614 -13.71 -9.57 -29.70
N HIS A 615 -13.21 -10.50 -30.50
CA HIS A 615 -11.77 -10.70 -30.76
C HIS A 615 -11.12 -9.41 -31.28
N ARG A 616 -11.64 -8.84 -32.37
CA ARG A 616 -11.09 -7.61 -32.97
C ARG A 616 -11.21 -6.39 -32.05
N GLY A 617 -12.30 -6.29 -31.30
CA GLY A 617 -12.49 -5.23 -30.33
C GLY A 617 -11.51 -5.35 -29.15
N MET A 618 -11.25 -6.56 -28.66
CA MET A 618 -10.23 -6.84 -27.62
C MET A 618 -8.81 -6.52 -28.12
N GLU A 619 -8.45 -6.93 -29.35
CA GLU A 619 -7.16 -6.54 -29.96
C GLU A 619 -6.99 -5.01 -30.00
N ARG A 620 -8.07 -4.27 -30.31
CA ARG A 620 -8.05 -2.80 -30.35
C ARG A 620 -7.93 -2.20 -28.95
N ALA A 621 -8.73 -2.69 -28.00
CA ALA A 621 -8.73 -2.23 -26.62
C ALA A 621 -7.36 -2.47 -25.94
N ALA A 622 -6.72 -3.61 -26.22
CA ALA A 622 -5.36 -3.90 -25.77
C ALA A 622 -4.35 -2.84 -26.24
N ARG A 623 -4.42 -2.42 -27.53
CA ARG A 623 -3.56 -1.33 -28.05
C ARG A 623 -3.81 0.01 -27.37
N LEU A 624 -5.03 0.25 -26.88
CA LEU A 624 -5.42 1.45 -26.15
C LEU A 624 -5.14 1.35 -24.63
N GLY A 625 -4.65 0.19 -24.16
CA GLY A 625 -4.49 -0.10 -22.73
C GLY A 625 -5.82 -0.09 -21.97
N MET A 626 -6.93 -0.43 -22.62
CA MET A 626 -8.29 -0.36 -22.08
C MET A 626 -8.85 -1.75 -21.77
N PRO A 627 -9.55 -1.93 -20.64
CA PRO A 627 -10.24 -3.18 -20.37
C PRO A 627 -11.51 -3.31 -21.21
N VAL A 628 -11.87 -4.56 -21.53
CA VAL A 628 -13.18 -4.92 -22.09
C VAL A 628 -13.99 -5.64 -21.01
N ALA A 629 -15.14 -5.08 -20.66
CA ALA A 629 -16.15 -5.70 -19.83
C ALA A 629 -17.12 -6.53 -20.68
N VAL A 630 -17.48 -7.74 -20.25
CA VAL A 630 -18.40 -8.62 -21.00
C VAL A 630 -19.58 -9.08 -20.16
N HIS A 631 -20.79 -8.95 -20.71
CA HIS A 631 -21.94 -9.74 -20.24
C HIS A 631 -21.79 -11.14 -20.86
N ALA A 632 -21.42 -12.11 -20.04
CA ALA A 632 -21.01 -13.44 -20.46
C ALA A 632 -22.14 -14.46 -20.26
N GLU A 633 -23.02 -14.59 -21.25
CA GLU A 633 -23.92 -15.75 -21.41
C GLU A 633 -23.83 -16.26 -22.86
N ASP A 634 -23.93 -17.58 -23.07
CA ASP A 634 -23.92 -18.15 -24.43
C ASP A 634 -25.26 -17.90 -25.15
N ASP A 635 -25.24 -17.01 -26.15
CA ASP A 635 -26.41 -16.58 -26.90
C ASP A 635 -27.17 -17.73 -27.59
N GLY A 636 -26.44 -18.67 -28.19
CA GLY A 636 -27.03 -19.80 -28.91
C GLY A 636 -27.78 -20.74 -27.96
N LEU A 637 -27.18 -21.03 -26.80
CA LEU A 637 -27.79 -21.84 -25.76
C LEU A 637 -29.03 -21.16 -25.18
N THR A 638 -28.90 -19.90 -24.76
CA THR A 638 -29.98 -19.15 -24.10
C THR A 638 -31.18 -18.96 -25.02
N ARG A 639 -30.99 -18.54 -26.28
CA ARG A 639 -32.08 -18.38 -27.25
C ARG A 639 -32.81 -19.68 -27.53
N ARG A 640 -32.08 -20.77 -27.73
CA ARG A 640 -32.68 -22.09 -28.03
C ARG A 640 -33.54 -22.59 -26.88
N LEU A 641 -33.03 -22.49 -25.64
CA LEU A 641 -33.78 -22.94 -24.46
C LEU A 641 -34.98 -22.03 -24.17
N ALA A 642 -34.84 -20.72 -24.35
CA ALA A 642 -35.95 -19.77 -24.20
C ALA A 642 -37.06 -20.04 -25.22
N ALA A 643 -36.71 -20.22 -26.51
CA ALA A 643 -37.67 -20.55 -27.55
C ALA A 643 -38.40 -21.88 -27.27
N ALA A 644 -37.68 -22.89 -26.77
CA ALA A 644 -38.27 -24.17 -26.39
C ALA A 644 -39.22 -24.05 -25.17
N ALA A 645 -38.90 -23.22 -24.19
CA ALA A 645 -39.76 -22.95 -23.04
C ALA A 645 -41.05 -22.23 -23.47
N VAL A 646 -40.93 -21.15 -24.24
CA VAL A 646 -42.06 -20.36 -24.76
C VAL A 646 -42.96 -21.22 -25.66
N ALA A 647 -42.39 -22.00 -26.58
CA ALA A 647 -43.17 -22.90 -27.45
C ALA A 647 -43.94 -23.97 -26.65
N ALA A 648 -43.46 -24.35 -25.46
CA ALA A 648 -44.13 -25.27 -24.56
C ALA A 648 -45.08 -24.58 -23.56
N GLY A 649 -45.31 -23.27 -23.67
CA GLY A 649 -46.15 -22.50 -22.75
C GLY A 649 -45.57 -22.37 -21.34
N ARG A 650 -44.27 -22.63 -21.16
CA ARG A 650 -43.55 -22.55 -19.89
C ARG A 650 -42.92 -21.16 -19.75
N THR A 651 -43.60 -20.26 -19.05
CA THR A 651 -43.23 -18.83 -18.95
C THR A 651 -43.00 -18.34 -17.52
N GLY A 652 -42.81 -19.25 -16.56
CA GLY A 652 -42.58 -18.91 -15.15
C GLY A 652 -41.12 -18.58 -14.81
N ALA A 653 -40.88 -18.21 -13.55
CA ALA A 653 -39.56 -17.82 -13.04
C ALA A 653 -38.49 -18.91 -13.24
N ARG A 654 -38.81 -20.15 -12.85
CA ARG A 654 -37.90 -21.30 -13.00
C ARG A 654 -37.69 -21.69 -14.47
N ASP A 655 -38.69 -21.46 -15.32
CA ASP A 655 -38.55 -21.70 -16.77
C ASP A 655 -37.58 -20.70 -17.40
N TYR A 656 -37.65 -19.43 -16.99
CA TYR A 656 -36.67 -18.42 -17.35
C TYR A 656 -35.27 -18.76 -16.82
N GLY A 657 -35.15 -19.16 -15.55
CA GLY A 657 -33.89 -19.62 -14.96
C GLY A 657 -33.28 -20.80 -15.73
N ALA A 658 -34.09 -21.81 -16.05
CA ALA A 658 -33.69 -22.98 -16.84
C ALA A 658 -33.35 -22.65 -18.30
N SER A 659 -33.89 -21.56 -18.85
CA SER A 659 -33.52 -21.08 -20.18
C SER A 659 -32.14 -20.42 -20.24
N ARG A 660 -31.61 -20.01 -19.09
CA ARG A 660 -30.31 -19.35 -18.91
C ARG A 660 -29.48 -20.09 -17.86
N PRO A 661 -29.14 -21.37 -18.09
CA PRO A 661 -28.54 -22.21 -17.07
C PRO A 661 -27.08 -21.78 -16.77
N ALA A 662 -26.50 -22.28 -15.67
CA ALA A 662 -25.14 -21.93 -15.26
C ALA A 662 -24.08 -22.20 -16.35
N GLU A 663 -24.28 -23.25 -17.14
CA GLU A 663 -23.42 -23.62 -18.26
C GLU A 663 -23.34 -22.54 -19.34
N ALA A 664 -24.40 -21.75 -19.53
CA ALA A 664 -24.39 -20.65 -20.49
C ALA A 664 -23.42 -19.55 -20.03
N GLU A 665 -23.39 -19.24 -18.74
CA GLU A 665 -22.46 -18.27 -18.16
C GLU A 665 -21.02 -18.82 -18.19
N ILE A 666 -20.81 -20.03 -17.68
CA ILE A 666 -19.49 -20.67 -17.57
C ILE A 666 -18.81 -20.79 -18.95
N THR A 667 -19.56 -21.19 -19.98
CA THR A 667 -19.03 -21.34 -21.35
C THR A 667 -18.63 -20.00 -21.95
N ALA A 668 -19.45 -18.96 -21.74
CA ALA A 668 -19.15 -17.63 -22.23
C ALA A 668 -17.94 -17.01 -21.51
N ILE A 669 -17.83 -17.19 -20.19
CA ILE A 669 -16.66 -16.76 -19.41
C ILE A 669 -15.39 -17.43 -19.92
N ALA A 670 -15.40 -18.76 -20.12
CA ALA A 670 -14.25 -19.48 -20.64
C ALA A 670 -13.82 -18.98 -22.03
N ARG A 671 -14.78 -18.69 -22.92
CA ARG A 671 -14.50 -18.14 -24.25
C ARG A 671 -13.91 -16.72 -24.16
N ALA A 672 -14.48 -15.85 -23.33
CA ALA A 672 -13.97 -14.50 -23.14
C ALA A 672 -12.54 -14.48 -22.57
N ILE A 673 -12.24 -15.36 -21.62
CA ILE A 673 -10.90 -15.55 -21.06
C ILE A 673 -9.91 -15.98 -22.16
N ALA A 674 -10.28 -16.96 -23.00
CA ALA A 674 -9.41 -17.41 -24.08
C ALA A 674 -9.10 -16.29 -25.09
N LEU A 675 -10.09 -15.46 -25.44
CA LEU A 675 -9.89 -14.31 -26.32
C LEU A 675 -9.01 -13.24 -25.65
N ALA A 676 -9.20 -12.97 -24.36
CA ALA A 676 -8.36 -12.03 -23.61
C ALA A 676 -6.90 -12.50 -23.52
N GLU A 677 -6.68 -13.79 -23.28
CA GLU A 677 -5.37 -14.43 -23.25
C GLU A 677 -4.68 -14.37 -24.62
N GLU A 678 -5.41 -14.61 -25.72
CA GLU A 678 -4.87 -14.52 -27.08
C GLU A 678 -4.51 -13.07 -27.48
N THR A 679 -5.37 -12.12 -27.16
CA THR A 679 -5.23 -10.72 -27.58
C THR A 679 -4.37 -9.86 -26.66
N GLY A 680 -4.09 -10.35 -25.44
CA GLY A 680 -3.45 -9.57 -24.37
C GLY A 680 -4.35 -8.46 -23.79
N CYS A 681 -5.65 -8.49 -24.08
CA CYS A 681 -6.60 -7.49 -23.58
C CYS A 681 -6.93 -7.74 -22.11
N ALA A 682 -6.92 -6.67 -21.31
CA ALA A 682 -7.49 -6.71 -19.97
C ALA A 682 -9.00 -7.03 -20.04
N LEU A 683 -9.44 -8.05 -19.32
CA LEU A 683 -10.83 -8.50 -19.27
C LEU A 683 -11.48 -8.15 -17.94
N HIS A 684 -12.76 -7.80 -18.01
CA HIS A 684 -13.62 -7.73 -16.83
C HIS A 684 -14.92 -8.51 -17.07
N VAL A 685 -15.21 -9.51 -16.24
CA VAL A 685 -16.46 -10.27 -16.33
C VAL A 685 -17.48 -9.64 -15.38
N VAL A 686 -18.54 -9.06 -15.93
CA VAL A 686 -19.58 -8.41 -15.12
C VAL A 686 -20.55 -9.42 -14.51
N HIS A 687 -21.16 -9.03 -13.38
CA HIS A 687 -22.31 -9.67 -12.72
C HIS A 687 -22.30 -11.22 -12.74
N VAL A 688 -21.20 -11.85 -12.32
CA VAL A 688 -21.05 -13.32 -12.25
C VAL A 688 -22.03 -13.88 -11.21
N SER A 689 -22.83 -14.86 -11.62
CA SER A 689 -23.89 -15.45 -10.77
C SER A 689 -23.54 -16.83 -10.19
N THR A 690 -22.41 -17.41 -10.62
CA THR A 690 -22.02 -18.77 -10.23
C THR A 690 -20.64 -18.84 -9.57
N GLY A 691 -20.47 -19.74 -8.60
CA GLY A 691 -19.15 -20.00 -7.99
C GLY A 691 -18.14 -20.55 -8.99
N ALA A 692 -18.61 -21.38 -9.93
CA ALA A 692 -17.76 -21.94 -11.00
C ALA A 692 -17.25 -20.86 -11.98
N GLY A 693 -18.08 -19.86 -12.31
CA GLY A 693 -17.67 -18.72 -13.12
C GLY A 693 -16.55 -17.91 -12.46
N VAL A 694 -16.67 -17.65 -11.16
CA VAL A 694 -15.61 -16.98 -10.38
C VAL A 694 -14.33 -17.81 -10.35
N ALA A 695 -14.44 -19.13 -10.13
CA ALA A 695 -13.29 -20.03 -10.13
C ALA A 695 -12.53 -20.04 -11.46
N LEU A 696 -13.22 -19.91 -12.61
CA LEU A 696 -12.56 -19.76 -13.91
C LEU A 696 -11.74 -18.48 -14.01
N VAL A 697 -12.30 -17.36 -13.54
CA VAL A 697 -11.60 -16.06 -13.51
C VAL A 697 -10.37 -16.12 -12.60
N ALA A 698 -10.52 -16.68 -11.40
CA ALA A 698 -9.41 -16.86 -10.46
C ALA A 698 -8.30 -17.76 -11.07
N ALA A 699 -8.68 -18.87 -11.70
CA ALA A 699 -7.73 -19.77 -12.36
C ALA A 699 -7.00 -19.13 -13.54
N ALA A 700 -7.68 -18.28 -14.32
CA ALA A 700 -7.06 -17.53 -15.41
C ALA A 700 -6.07 -16.48 -14.91
N ARG A 701 -6.44 -15.75 -13.85
CA ARG A 701 -5.55 -14.81 -13.17
C ARG A 701 -4.29 -15.48 -12.63
N ALA A 702 -4.43 -16.65 -12.02
CA ALA A 702 -3.29 -17.43 -11.51
C ALA A 702 -2.31 -17.86 -12.61
N ARG A 703 -2.75 -17.91 -13.89
CA ARG A 703 -1.89 -18.17 -15.06
C ARG A 703 -1.32 -16.90 -15.69
N GLY A 704 -1.64 -15.71 -15.16
CA GLY A 704 -1.13 -14.42 -15.63
C GLY A 704 -2.04 -13.67 -16.60
N VAL A 705 -3.26 -14.14 -16.85
CA VAL A 705 -4.25 -13.37 -17.65
C VAL A 705 -4.72 -12.17 -16.83
N ASP A 706 -4.71 -10.98 -17.42
CA ASP A 706 -5.27 -9.77 -16.80
C ASP A 706 -6.81 -9.81 -16.83
N VAL A 707 -7.41 -10.53 -15.88
CA VAL A 707 -8.86 -10.69 -15.76
C VAL A 707 -9.36 -10.43 -14.35
N THR A 708 -10.41 -9.61 -14.25
CA THR A 708 -11.18 -9.37 -13.03
C THR A 708 -12.64 -9.78 -13.21
N CYS A 709 -13.37 -9.96 -12.11
CA CYS A 709 -14.81 -10.14 -12.12
C CYS A 709 -15.51 -9.41 -10.97
N GLU A 710 -16.78 -9.09 -11.19
CA GLU A 710 -17.68 -8.59 -10.16
C GLU A 710 -18.88 -9.53 -9.99
N THR A 711 -19.53 -9.43 -8.84
CA THR A 711 -20.89 -9.94 -8.63
C THR A 711 -21.79 -8.79 -8.15
N CYS A 712 -23.06 -9.08 -7.88
CA CYS A 712 -24.04 -8.09 -7.48
C CYS A 712 -24.75 -8.47 -6.18
N PRO A 713 -25.26 -7.51 -5.40
CA PRO A 713 -25.95 -7.80 -4.14
C PRO A 713 -27.13 -8.76 -4.30
N HIS A 714 -27.84 -8.71 -5.43
CA HIS A 714 -28.98 -9.61 -5.65
C HIS A 714 -28.56 -11.08 -5.76
N TYR A 715 -27.38 -11.42 -6.30
CA TYR A 715 -26.88 -12.82 -6.29
C TYR A 715 -26.34 -13.26 -4.93
N LEU A 716 -26.08 -12.31 -4.03
CA LEU A 716 -25.60 -12.59 -2.67
C LEU A 716 -26.73 -12.68 -1.64
N LEU A 717 -27.87 -12.04 -1.90
CA LEU A 717 -28.99 -11.96 -0.97
C LEU A 717 -30.23 -12.74 -1.41
N LEU A 718 -30.43 -12.95 -2.71
CA LEU A 718 -31.63 -13.57 -3.25
C LEU A 718 -31.28 -14.86 -4.01
N ASP A 719 -32.18 -15.83 -3.95
CA ASP A 719 -32.07 -17.07 -4.71
C ASP A 719 -33.24 -17.29 -5.69
N GLU A 720 -33.25 -18.43 -6.37
CA GLU A 720 -34.32 -18.80 -7.31
C GLU A 720 -35.71 -18.88 -6.63
N ASP A 721 -35.79 -19.25 -5.35
CA ASP A 721 -37.08 -19.30 -4.63
C ASP A 721 -37.60 -17.87 -4.36
N ASP A 722 -36.69 -16.94 -4.09
CA ASP A 722 -37.01 -15.51 -4.03
C ASP A 722 -37.48 -14.98 -5.39
N ALA A 723 -36.89 -15.44 -6.49
CA ALA A 723 -37.37 -15.09 -7.84
C ALA A 723 -38.84 -15.50 -8.04
N VAL A 724 -39.20 -16.72 -7.64
CA VAL A 724 -40.58 -17.22 -7.69
C VAL A 724 -41.51 -16.36 -6.81
N ARG A 725 -41.06 -16.00 -5.61
CA ARG A 725 -41.84 -15.24 -4.62
C ARG A 725 -42.06 -13.78 -5.02
N LEU A 726 -41.02 -13.13 -5.52
CA LEU A 726 -41.02 -11.70 -5.87
C LEU A 726 -41.55 -11.43 -7.28
N GLY A 727 -41.63 -12.47 -8.13
CA GLY A 727 -42.07 -12.33 -9.50
C GLY A 727 -41.05 -11.59 -10.37
N THR A 728 -41.53 -11.03 -11.48
CA THR A 728 -40.73 -10.36 -12.52
C THR A 728 -39.92 -9.17 -12.03
N LEU A 729 -40.18 -8.65 -10.82
CA LEU A 729 -39.35 -7.64 -10.16
C LEU A 729 -37.92 -8.16 -9.86
N ALA A 730 -37.77 -9.47 -9.66
CA ALA A 730 -36.48 -10.13 -9.44
C ALA A 730 -35.85 -10.68 -10.74
N LYS A 731 -36.47 -10.45 -11.91
CA LYS A 731 -35.90 -10.87 -13.19
C LYS A 731 -34.63 -10.07 -13.49
N CYS A 732 -33.52 -10.77 -13.69
CA CYS A 732 -32.21 -10.27 -14.10
C CYS A 732 -31.55 -11.25 -15.09
N ALA A 733 -30.44 -10.84 -15.69
CA ALA A 733 -29.63 -11.67 -16.58
C ALA A 733 -28.14 -11.48 -16.23
N PRO A 734 -27.42 -12.51 -15.76
CA PRO A 734 -27.86 -13.88 -15.48
C PRO A 734 -29.06 -13.99 -14.49
N PRO A 735 -29.84 -15.08 -14.50
CA PRO A 735 -30.94 -15.24 -13.54
C PRO A 735 -30.42 -15.51 -12.12
N LEU A 736 -31.25 -15.22 -11.11
CA LEU A 736 -31.02 -15.69 -9.74
C LEU A 736 -30.88 -17.21 -9.72
N ARG A 737 -29.94 -17.71 -8.90
CA ARG A 737 -29.54 -19.11 -8.85
C ARG A 737 -30.08 -19.80 -7.59
N PRO A 738 -30.10 -21.14 -7.55
CA PRO A 738 -30.42 -21.87 -6.30
C PRO A 738 -29.51 -21.45 -5.14
N ALA A 739 -29.99 -21.60 -3.91
CA ALA A 739 -29.26 -21.19 -2.69
C ALA A 739 -27.83 -21.76 -2.58
N ALA A 740 -27.55 -22.91 -3.20
CA ALA A 740 -26.21 -23.48 -3.27
C ALA A 740 -25.19 -22.57 -4.00
N GLU A 741 -25.61 -21.90 -5.08
CA GLU A 741 -24.76 -20.95 -5.81
C GLU A 741 -24.58 -19.65 -5.02
N VAL A 742 -25.62 -19.18 -4.31
CA VAL A 742 -25.50 -18.05 -3.39
C VAL A 742 -24.44 -18.34 -2.33
N ALA A 743 -24.43 -19.55 -1.77
CA ALA A 743 -23.40 -19.98 -0.82
C ALA A 743 -22.01 -20.06 -1.46
N ALA A 744 -21.90 -20.53 -2.71
CA ALA A 744 -20.65 -20.60 -3.44
C ALA A 744 -20.06 -19.21 -3.75
N LEU A 745 -20.89 -18.24 -4.13
CA LEU A 745 -20.46 -16.86 -4.32
C LEU A 745 -19.97 -16.21 -3.02
N TRP A 746 -20.64 -16.47 -1.89
CA TRP A 746 -20.14 -16.00 -0.59
C TRP A 746 -18.80 -16.62 -0.21
N ALA A 747 -18.59 -17.90 -0.52
CA ALA A 747 -17.32 -18.57 -0.29
C ALA A 747 -16.20 -17.95 -1.16
N ALA A 748 -16.47 -17.72 -2.44
CA ALA A 748 -15.51 -17.09 -3.36
C ALA A 748 -15.19 -15.63 -2.97
N LEU A 749 -16.20 -14.87 -2.54
CA LEU A 749 -16.01 -13.51 -2.02
C LEU A 749 -15.15 -13.51 -0.76
N ALA A 750 -15.38 -14.44 0.16
CA ALA A 750 -14.58 -14.58 1.38
C ALA A 750 -13.13 -15.03 1.11
N ALA A 751 -12.91 -15.79 0.03
CA ALA A 751 -11.59 -16.20 -0.44
C ALA A 751 -10.83 -15.05 -1.15
N GLY A 752 -11.50 -13.97 -1.52
CA GLY A 752 -10.91 -12.85 -2.26
C GLY A 752 -10.87 -13.07 -3.78
N ASP A 753 -11.62 -14.04 -4.29
CA ASP A 753 -11.66 -14.37 -5.73
C ASP A 753 -12.60 -13.44 -6.53
N ILE A 754 -13.43 -12.63 -5.84
CA ILE A 754 -14.27 -11.59 -6.44
C ILE A 754 -13.64 -10.23 -6.19
N ASP A 755 -13.37 -9.46 -7.25
CA ASP A 755 -12.63 -8.19 -7.14
C ASP A 755 -13.43 -7.08 -6.49
N TRP A 756 -14.71 -6.94 -6.87
CA TRP A 756 -15.64 -5.98 -6.29
C TRP A 756 -17.10 -6.40 -6.48
N VAL A 757 -18.00 -5.65 -5.84
CA VAL A 757 -19.45 -5.81 -5.97
C VAL A 757 -20.02 -4.52 -6.57
N ALA A 758 -20.72 -4.64 -7.69
CA ALA A 758 -21.42 -3.54 -8.34
C ALA A 758 -22.94 -3.78 -8.31
N SER A 759 -23.74 -2.73 -8.48
CA SER A 759 -25.19 -2.90 -8.33
C SER A 759 -25.87 -3.56 -9.52
N ASP A 760 -25.28 -3.42 -10.72
CA ASP A 760 -25.97 -3.62 -12.01
C ASP A 760 -27.36 -2.97 -11.97
N HIS A 761 -27.37 -1.71 -11.54
CA HIS A 761 -28.63 -0.98 -11.37
C HIS A 761 -29.26 -0.76 -12.74
N SER A 762 -30.26 -1.58 -13.02
CA SER A 762 -30.92 -1.66 -14.30
C SER A 762 -32.43 -1.47 -14.06
N PRO A 763 -32.89 -0.21 -13.96
CA PRO A 763 -34.29 0.13 -13.75
C PRO A 763 -35.06 0.24 -15.07
N SER A 764 -36.39 0.11 -14.99
CA SER A 764 -37.32 0.37 -16.08
C SER A 764 -38.65 0.90 -15.53
N PRO A 765 -39.51 1.46 -16.39
CA PRO A 765 -40.91 1.72 -16.05
C PRO A 765 -41.63 0.47 -15.51
N ALA A 766 -42.59 0.70 -14.62
CA ALA A 766 -43.29 -0.34 -13.88
C ALA A 766 -44.10 -1.30 -14.79
N ASP A 767 -44.66 -0.77 -15.87
CA ASP A 767 -45.44 -1.51 -16.87
C ASP A 767 -44.59 -2.52 -17.65
N LEU A 768 -43.32 -2.20 -17.93
CA LEU A 768 -42.38 -3.14 -18.55
C LEU A 768 -42.01 -4.32 -17.65
N LYS A 769 -42.19 -4.19 -16.33
CA LYS A 769 -41.99 -5.27 -15.36
C LYS A 769 -43.27 -6.02 -15.02
N ALA A 770 -44.44 -5.52 -15.43
CA ALA A 770 -45.72 -6.09 -15.05
C ALA A 770 -45.99 -7.41 -15.80
N GLY A 771 -46.78 -8.28 -15.17
CA GLY A 771 -47.25 -9.54 -15.77
C GLY A 771 -46.68 -10.79 -15.13
N ARG A 772 -47.08 -11.95 -15.68
CA ARG A 772 -46.64 -13.27 -15.22
C ARG A 772 -45.69 -13.97 -16.20
N ASP A 773 -45.58 -13.45 -17.41
CA ASP A 773 -44.70 -13.98 -18.44
C ASP A 773 -43.28 -13.43 -18.24
N TRP A 774 -42.41 -14.29 -17.71
CA TRP A 774 -41.02 -13.94 -17.46
C TRP A 774 -40.20 -13.74 -18.74
N PHE A 775 -40.65 -14.20 -19.90
CA PHE A 775 -39.94 -13.97 -21.17
C PHE A 775 -40.33 -12.62 -21.78
N ALA A 776 -41.56 -12.14 -21.55
CA ALA A 776 -42.04 -10.84 -22.02
C ALA A 776 -41.61 -9.67 -21.11
N ALA A 777 -41.58 -9.85 -19.79
CA ALA A 777 -41.23 -8.78 -18.85
C ALA A 777 -39.77 -8.33 -19.03
N TRP A 778 -39.47 -7.04 -18.86
CA TRP A 778 -38.11 -6.53 -18.94
C TRP A 778 -37.29 -6.92 -17.70
N GLY A 779 -36.11 -7.51 -17.94
CA GLY A 779 -35.18 -7.98 -16.90
C GLY A 779 -34.16 -6.90 -16.51
N GLY A 780 -33.95 -6.73 -15.21
CA GLY A 780 -32.99 -5.79 -14.62
C GLY A 780 -33.41 -5.44 -13.19
N ILE A 781 -32.46 -5.26 -12.27
CA ILE A 781 -32.76 -5.00 -10.86
C ILE A 781 -32.39 -3.55 -10.48
N GLY A 782 -33.34 -2.83 -9.88
CA GLY A 782 -33.06 -1.55 -9.24
C GLY A 782 -32.40 -1.75 -7.86
N GLY A 783 -31.08 -1.57 -7.75
CA GLY A 783 -30.35 -1.81 -6.49
C GLY A 783 -29.20 -0.87 -6.12
N CYS A 784 -28.95 0.23 -6.85
CA CYS A 784 -27.79 1.10 -6.58
C CYS A 784 -27.78 1.69 -5.16
N GLN A 785 -28.94 2.10 -4.65
CA GLN A 785 -29.08 2.69 -3.30
C GLN A 785 -28.80 1.69 -2.17
N THR A 786 -28.94 0.38 -2.44
CA THR A 786 -28.80 -0.67 -1.42
C THR A 786 -27.46 -1.40 -1.46
N LEU A 787 -26.53 -1.03 -2.36
CA LEU A 787 -25.25 -1.72 -2.53
C LEU A 787 -24.45 -1.85 -1.22
N LEU A 788 -24.14 -0.72 -0.57
CA LEU A 788 -23.42 -0.73 0.71
C LEU A 788 -24.25 -1.32 1.87
N PRO A 789 -25.53 -0.92 2.09
CA PRO A 789 -26.39 -1.55 3.09
C PRO A 789 -26.48 -3.08 2.98
N ALA A 790 -26.52 -3.62 1.76
CA ALA A 790 -26.59 -5.06 1.51
C ALA A 790 -25.33 -5.78 1.97
N LEU A 791 -24.13 -5.27 1.63
CA LEU A 791 -22.87 -5.88 2.11
C LEU A 791 -22.64 -5.69 3.60
N LEU A 792 -23.07 -4.58 4.20
CA LEU A 792 -23.02 -4.41 5.65
C LEU A 792 -23.93 -5.43 6.35
N THR A 793 -25.13 -5.64 5.82
CA THR A 793 -26.12 -6.55 6.42
C THR A 793 -25.71 -8.01 6.25
N ALA A 794 -25.54 -8.48 5.02
CA ALA A 794 -25.27 -9.88 4.74
C ALA A 794 -23.79 -10.25 4.95
N GLY A 795 -22.87 -9.34 4.60
CA GLY A 795 -21.43 -9.56 4.69
C GLY A 795 -20.88 -9.29 6.10
N HIS A 796 -20.97 -8.05 6.59
CA HIS A 796 -20.40 -7.72 7.91
C HIS A 796 -21.19 -8.34 9.06
N HIS A 797 -22.49 -8.04 9.17
CA HIS A 797 -23.31 -8.53 10.29
C HIS A 797 -23.61 -10.03 10.17
N GLY A 798 -23.95 -10.51 8.97
CA GLY A 798 -24.29 -11.91 8.74
C GLY A 798 -23.09 -12.87 8.69
N ARG A 799 -21.95 -12.41 8.13
CA ARG A 799 -20.80 -13.27 7.80
C ARG A 799 -19.47 -12.80 8.37
N ARG A 800 -19.46 -11.74 9.18
CA ARG A 800 -18.27 -11.21 9.86
C ARG A 800 -17.17 -10.74 8.90
N LEU A 801 -17.53 -10.31 7.69
CA LEU A 801 -16.55 -9.67 6.80
C LEU A 801 -15.99 -8.41 7.46
N PRO A 802 -14.65 -8.21 7.43
CA PRO A 802 -14.05 -6.97 7.92
C PRO A 802 -14.57 -5.75 7.15
N LEU A 803 -14.78 -4.62 7.84
CA LEU A 803 -15.25 -3.39 7.20
C LEU A 803 -14.31 -2.89 6.09
N ARG A 804 -12.99 -3.11 6.25
CA ARG A 804 -11.98 -2.82 5.22
C ARG A 804 -12.21 -3.63 3.92
N ALA A 805 -12.67 -4.87 4.05
CA ALA A 805 -12.97 -5.71 2.89
C ALA A 805 -14.19 -5.15 2.15
N ILE A 806 -15.23 -4.74 2.88
CA ILE A 806 -16.39 -4.05 2.29
C ILE A 806 -15.95 -2.76 1.60
N ALA A 807 -15.14 -1.93 2.23
CA ALA A 807 -14.62 -0.70 1.62
C ALA A 807 -13.81 -0.97 0.34
N SER A 808 -13.02 -2.06 0.29
CA SER A 808 -12.34 -2.46 -0.94
C SER A 808 -13.35 -2.92 -2.01
N LEU A 809 -14.30 -3.79 -1.64
CA LEU A 809 -15.30 -4.39 -2.53
C LEU A 809 -16.30 -3.38 -3.09
N THR A 810 -16.55 -2.25 -2.44
CA THR A 810 -17.51 -1.23 -2.90
C THR A 810 -16.85 0.06 -3.35
N SER A 811 -15.53 0.18 -3.30
CA SER A 811 -14.85 1.46 -3.57
C SER A 811 -13.45 1.26 -4.14
N GLY A 812 -12.49 0.83 -3.30
CA GLY A 812 -11.07 0.88 -3.64
C GLY A 812 -10.66 0.01 -4.83
N ALA A 813 -11.23 -1.19 -4.98
CA ALA A 813 -10.85 -2.11 -6.06
C ALA A 813 -11.23 -1.58 -7.45
N ALA A 814 -12.47 -1.14 -7.62
CA ALA A 814 -12.95 -0.57 -8.88
C ALA A 814 -12.23 0.75 -9.22
N ALA A 815 -12.02 1.63 -8.22
CA ALA A 815 -11.30 2.89 -8.44
C ALA A 815 -9.87 2.67 -8.96
N ARG A 816 -9.16 1.67 -8.42
CA ARG A 816 -7.82 1.29 -8.89
C ARG A 816 -7.87 0.68 -10.29
N ARG A 817 -8.78 -0.26 -10.54
CA ARG A 817 -8.90 -0.93 -11.85
C ARG A 817 -9.16 0.04 -13.00
N PHE A 818 -9.96 1.08 -12.75
CA PHE A 818 -10.32 2.08 -13.76
C PHE A 818 -9.51 3.37 -13.67
N CYS A 819 -8.43 3.40 -12.88
CA CYS A 819 -7.55 4.55 -12.70
C CYS A 819 -8.30 5.87 -12.41
N LEU A 820 -9.30 5.82 -11.53
CA LEU A 820 -10.14 6.98 -11.19
C LEU A 820 -9.39 7.90 -10.20
N PRO A 821 -8.94 9.10 -10.62
CA PRO A 821 -8.05 9.92 -9.81
C PRO A 821 -8.75 10.45 -8.56
N GLY A 822 -8.13 10.26 -7.40
CA GLY A 822 -8.61 10.78 -6.13
C GLY A 822 -9.79 10.00 -5.51
N LYS A 823 -10.21 8.88 -6.09
CA LYS A 823 -11.37 8.09 -5.63
C LYS A 823 -10.94 6.80 -4.92
N GLY A 824 -11.86 6.21 -4.17
CA GLY A 824 -11.69 4.83 -3.70
C GLY A 824 -11.05 4.66 -2.32
N ALA A 825 -10.58 5.74 -1.68
CA ALA A 825 -9.83 5.65 -0.43
C ALA A 825 -9.99 6.88 0.47
N LEU A 826 -9.92 6.65 1.78
CA LEU A 826 -9.72 7.70 2.77
C LEU A 826 -8.21 7.85 3.02
N ALA A 827 -7.57 8.80 2.34
CA ALA A 827 -6.15 9.09 2.51
C ALA A 827 -5.85 10.54 2.19
N VAL A 828 -4.79 11.10 2.79
CA VAL A 828 -4.33 12.46 2.47
C VAL A 828 -4.05 12.56 0.97
N GLY A 829 -4.54 13.64 0.36
CA GLY A 829 -4.44 13.91 -1.09
C GLY A 829 -5.62 13.38 -1.92
N GLN A 830 -6.40 12.41 -1.41
CA GLN A 830 -7.60 11.91 -2.08
C GLN A 830 -8.73 12.94 -2.03
N ASP A 831 -9.72 12.81 -2.91
CA ASP A 831 -10.94 13.61 -2.81
C ASP A 831 -11.62 13.29 -1.47
N ALA A 832 -12.22 14.30 -0.84
CA ALA A 832 -12.99 14.14 0.39
C ALA A 832 -14.37 13.53 0.11
N ASP A 833 -14.33 12.28 -0.37
CA ASP A 833 -15.44 11.45 -0.80
C ASP A 833 -15.69 10.34 0.21
N PHE A 834 -16.79 10.42 0.96
CA PHE A 834 -17.07 9.44 2.01
C PHE A 834 -18.54 9.31 2.38
N ALA A 835 -18.87 8.14 2.94
CA ALA A 835 -20.16 7.87 3.56
C ALA A 835 -20.00 7.74 5.07
N LEU A 836 -20.84 8.45 5.84
CA LEU A 836 -21.01 8.22 7.27
C LEU A 836 -22.10 7.18 7.47
N VAL A 837 -21.77 6.14 8.23
CA VAL A 837 -22.62 4.97 8.44
C VAL A 837 -22.82 4.73 9.93
N ASP A 838 -24.08 4.62 10.36
CA ASP A 838 -24.44 4.04 11.65
C ASP A 838 -24.49 2.51 11.48
N LEU A 839 -23.44 1.82 11.90
CA LEU A 839 -23.36 0.35 11.78
C LEU A 839 -24.39 -0.40 12.64
N GLY A 840 -24.90 0.23 13.69
CA GLY A 840 -25.85 -0.38 14.61
C GLY A 840 -27.29 -0.28 14.15
N ALA A 841 -27.63 0.80 13.44
CA ALA A 841 -28.99 1.09 12.99
C ALA A 841 -29.54 0.02 12.04
N ALA A 842 -30.71 -0.51 12.39
CA ALA A 842 -31.50 -1.41 11.56
C ALA A 842 -32.77 -0.72 11.09
N TRP A 843 -33.20 -1.00 9.86
CA TRP A 843 -34.45 -0.49 9.29
C TRP A 843 -35.00 -1.46 8.24
N ASP A 844 -36.30 -1.44 8.05
CA ASP A 844 -36.96 -2.17 6.96
C ASP A 844 -37.07 -1.22 5.77
N LEU A 845 -36.54 -1.62 4.60
CA LEU A 845 -36.58 -0.78 3.41
C LEU A 845 -38.01 -0.69 2.87
N THR A 846 -38.56 0.52 2.73
CA THR A 846 -39.85 0.72 2.07
C THR A 846 -39.67 1.34 0.67
N ALA A 847 -40.73 1.35 -0.14
CA ALA A 847 -40.69 2.00 -1.44
C ALA A 847 -40.46 3.52 -1.32
N GLU A 848 -40.96 4.15 -0.25
CA GLU A 848 -40.78 5.57 0.05
C GLU A 848 -39.33 5.94 0.39
N ASP A 849 -38.53 4.97 0.83
CA ASP A 849 -37.09 5.18 1.04
C ASP A 849 -36.33 5.27 -0.29
N LEU A 850 -36.84 4.71 -1.39
CA LEU A 850 -36.14 4.70 -2.67
C LEU A 850 -36.15 6.10 -3.32
N ARG A 851 -34.98 6.52 -3.81
CA ARG A 851 -34.81 7.79 -4.56
C ARG A 851 -34.66 7.58 -6.06
N SER A 852 -34.56 6.32 -6.51
CA SER A 852 -34.73 5.91 -7.91
C SER A 852 -36.12 6.32 -8.41
N ARG A 853 -36.23 6.69 -9.69
CA ARG A 853 -37.42 7.26 -10.32
C ARG A 853 -38.71 6.49 -10.03
N HIS A 854 -38.68 5.17 -10.24
CA HIS A 854 -39.88 4.33 -10.14
C HIS A 854 -40.11 3.74 -8.75
N ARG A 855 -39.14 3.89 -7.83
CA ARG A 855 -39.21 3.33 -6.47
C ARG A 855 -39.54 1.83 -6.45
N LEU A 856 -38.97 1.08 -7.40
CA LEU A 856 -39.12 -0.36 -7.52
C LEU A 856 -37.79 -1.04 -7.21
N SER A 857 -37.82 -2.01 -6.29
CA SER A 857 -36.66 -2.85 -5.98
C SER A 857 -37.12 -4.18 -5.38
N PRO A 858 -36.50 -5.32 -5.73
CA PRO A 858 -36.77 -6.60 -5.07
C PRO A 858 -36.35 -6.59 -3.59
N PHE A 859 -35.57 -5.60 -3.15
CA PHE A 859 -35.14 -5.45 -1.77
C PHE A 859 -36.19 -4.77 -0.87
N VAL A 860 -37.29 -4.22 -1.41
CA VAL A 860 -38.36 -3.64 -0.59
C VAL A 860 -38.92 -4.70 0.36
N GLY A 861 -39.05 -4.35 1.65
CA GLY A 861 -39.40 -5.25 2.74
C GLY A 861 -38.21 -5.96 3.39
N THR A 862 -36.99 -5.80 2.86
CA THR A 862 -35.77 -6.35 3.48
C THR A 862 -35.36 -5.52 4.69
N ARG A 863 -35.02 -6.20 5.78
CA ARG A 863 -34.44 -5.57 6.98
C ARG A 863 -32.93 -5.42 6.82
N PHE A 864 -32.46 -4.19 6.63
CA PHE A 864 -31.03 -3.88 6.58
C PHE A 864 -30.49 -3.45 7.95
N ARG A 865 -29.18 -3.59 8.14
CA ARG A 865 -28.41 -3.12 9.29
C ARG A 865 -27.09 -2.48 8.84
N GLY A 866 -26.84 -1.25 9.28
CA GLY A 866 -25.76 -0.40 8.77
C GLY A 866 -26.30 0.71 7.86
N ARG A 867 -26.86 1.77 8.47
CA ARG A 867 -27.58 2.83 7.74
C ARG A 867 -26.65 3.96 7.35
N VAL A 868 -26.66 4.35 6.08
CA VAL A 868 -25.99 5.57 5.62
C VAL A 868 -26.73 6.79 6.17
N VAL A 869 -26.03 7.61 6.94
CA VAL A 869 -26.59 8.83 7.55
C VAL A 869 -26.21 10.09 6.79
N ARG A 870 -25.08 10.07 6.09
CA ARG A 870 -24.58 11.20 5.30
C ARG A 870 -23.64 10.71 4.20
N THR A 871 -23.71 11.36 3.04
CA THR A 871 -22.77 11.16 1.93
C THR A 871 -22.15 12.50 1.56
N VAL A 872 -20.83 12.51 1.44
CA VAL A 872 -20.01 13.69 1.17
C VAL A 872 -19.22 13.46 -0.11
N LEU A 873 -19.31 14.39 -1.06
CA LEU A 873 -18.58 14.41 -2.32
C LEU A 873 -17.68 15.64 -2.34
N ARG A 874 -16.37 15.47 -2.48
CA ARG A 874 -15.36 16.54 -2.53
C ARG A 874 -15.58 17.55 -1.40
N GLY A 875 -15.78 17.05 -0.18
CA GLY A 875 -15.98 17.86 1.03
C GLY A 875 -17.37 18.48 1.18
N ILE A 876 -18.29 18.27 0.23
CA ILE A 876 -19.64 18.84 0.25
C ILE A 876 -20.65 17.73 0.56
N THR A 877 -21.53 17.93 1.54
CA THR A 877 -22.63 16.98 1.80
C THR A 877 -23.58 16.97 0.60
N VAL A 878 -23.80 15.80 -0.02
CA VAL A 878 -24.71 15.61 -1.16
C VAL A 878 -25.97 14.80 -0.81
N ALA A 879 -25.92 14.02 0.28
CA ALA A 879 -27.10 13.39 0.87
C ALA A 879 -27.01 13.35 2.40
N ARG A 880 -28.16 13.44 3.07
CA ARG A 880 -28.27 13.37 4.53
C ARG A 880 -29.58 12.68 4.90
N LYS A 881 -29.52 11.67 5.76
CA LYS A 881 -30.69 10.87 6.21
C LYS A 881 -31.57 10.42 5.03
N ASN A 882 -30.96 9.82 4.02
CA ASN A 882 -31.64 9.32 2.81
C ASN A 882 -32.21 10.39 1.85
N GLU A 883 -32.03 11.68 2.14
CA GLU A 883 -32.46 12.77 1.25
C GLU A 883 -31.27 13.41 0.54
N PRO A 884 -31.37 13.69 -0.78
CA PRO A 884 -30.39 14.51 -1.46
C PRO A 884 -30.44 15.95 -0.91
N VAL A 885 -29.26 16.57 -0.76
CA VAL A 885 -29.15 17.95 -0.26
C VAL A 885 -28.29 18.79 -1.20
N GLY A 886 -28.59 20.09 -1.25
CA GLY A 886 -27.88 21.02 -2.12
C GLY A 886 -28.13 20.84 -3.63
N PRO A 887 -27.51 21.69 -4.45
CA PRO A 887 -27.54 21.55 -5.90
C PRO A 887 -26.74 20.31 -6.35
N PRO A 888 -27.03 19.74 -7.53
CA PRO A 888 -26.16 18.75 -8.15
C PRO A 888 -24.77 19.36 -8.43
N ILE A 889 -23.72 18.67 -7.99
CA ILE A 889 -22.31 19.13 -8.13
C ILE A 889 -21.42 18.08 -8.80
N GLY A 890 -21.99 16.95 -9.21
CA GLY A 890 -21.29 15.85 -9.85
C GLY A 890 -20.67 16.27 -11.17
N ARG A 891 -19.50 15.70 -11.49
CA ARG A 891 -18.82 15.95 -12.77
C ARG A 891 -18.49 14.65 -13.49
N LEU A 892 -18.28 14.76 -14.79
CA LEU A 892 -17.67 13.69 -15.59
C LEU A 892 -16.21 13.49 -15.14
N LEU A 893 -15.85 12.25 -14.80
CA LEU A 893 -14.50 11.82 -14.51
C LEU A 893 -13.85 11.23 -15.76
N ARG A 894 -12.54 11.41 -15.86
CA ARG A 894 -11.70 10.76 -16.87
C ARG A 894 -10.59 9.98 -16.15
N PRO A 895 -10.32 8.72 -16.52
CA PRO A 895 -9.20 7.95 -15.99
C PRO A 895 -7.85 8.67 -16.18
N ASP A 896 -6.96 8.60 -15.18
CA ASP A 896 -5.57 9.05 -15.32
C ASP A 896 -4.64 7.84 -15.46
N ARG A 897 -4.32 7.51 -16.71
CA ARG A 897 -3.53 6.32 -17.08
C ARG A 897 -2.03 6.58 -17.17
N ARG A 898 -1.58 7.82 -16.95
CA ARG A 898 -0.15 8.19 -16.99
C ARG A 898 0.62 7.82 -15.73
N GLN A 899 -0.07 7.40 -14.67
CA GLN A 899 0.52 6.95 -13.41
C GLN A 899 0.74 5.43 -13.34
N SER A 900 0.31 4.69 -14.38
CA SER A 900 0.27 3.23 -14.40
C SER A 900 1.31 2.59 -15.33
N ALA A 901 2.16 3.40 -15.98
CA ALA A 901 3.16 2.97 -16.97
C ALA A 901 4.59 3.15 -16.46
#